data_AF-A0A090L3U6-F1
#
_entry.id   AF-A0A090L3U6-F1
#
_cell.length_a   1.000
_cell.length_b   1.000
_cell.length_c   1.000
_cell.angle_alpha   90.00
_cell.angle_beta   90.00
_cell.angle_gamma   90.00
#
_symmetry.space_group_name_H-M   'P 1'
#
loop_
_entity.id
_entity.type
_entity.pdbx_description
1 polymer ?
#
loop_
_entity_poly.entity_id
_entity_poly.type
_entity_poly.pdbx_seq_one_letter_code
_entity_poly.pdbx_strand_id
1 'polypeptide(L)'
;MKVGQNLSFIEIMETGLLRKNILKWVPTFEDIQNLTKTCKIINFYIKNDIIRKKMFWYKDERSVTMKVKDGFQNDLAVLSMNDIDFSPKECNLDILDTASNFNGEVVASSNCIFVKIENMIQYYRGEKDNLFFKMLVDAIDLNFQTRKNATILDFTSNSPDNSSMILYALCYMQHENIKRIKIQKSALMSDCSGNDIILDNIFEGFPNLNELVIFGNVTKNDYFKLLENEKILHYILKDLSKKNDPTIVLTSTYNTYQTFILYNHMFIKLAKKYNVKIKCNLINLLPLSNNKGSGFYSIERCPYFVPMGKHITSIANDIKSSRVFFNIMKNMQGLENLEMLIISLRFSDLKKGLQRMKIFDFDNLSLKNCKYLKRVILYFEGYKEKRNDLRIPIFYNNLKFLASLMPSCVERFDLINGFELTNEITETISKFMPNIKLLITYDVSYKDSTCLNAFKNLQAFISYDYYNIDIPKSVKFLAILQRVSLTDCVDESLNQKVLSTYSKRFKKSLQTTKGDYIFFNDILQWDIVISEPCAGLPGYFMAINRKCYKIYHEHLDKYLMKQFCEMDEGILSGFITDSDIHAFIQLLNAYFKNIKLKYIDRGFFCYKNSDNCFLNTGHDLKIENEIEFLTNEFPCRGVMNRENFKFYCISFGDLDDVIFGCEKDYLYIKNCTNHIQYKKYGDGNCYTLLENISFTKKTAEMMCREHSGTLPMINYDFENLVLNQLFREIGSPFWLGFSCPTKDPSTCKWSTNEMLKYARIDNLNLTKDNLCGYMENQNIWGADKCNTRKKVVCQIRNI
;
A
#
# COMPACT_ATOMS: atom_id res chain seq x y z
N MET A 1 -15.95 33.55 27.56
CA MET A 1 -15.70 34.20 26.25
C MET A 1 -16.79 35.22 26.01
N LYS A 2 -16.46 36.42 25.52
CA LYS A 2 -17.47 37.43 25.14
C LYS A 2 -18.16 36.98 23.85
N VAL A 3 -19.48 37.11 23.78
CA VAL A 3 -20.26 36.77 22.59
C VAL A 3 -19.89 37.75 21.45
N GLY A 4 -19.51 37.25 20.28
CA GLY A 4 -19.26 38.06 19.07
C GLY A 4 -17.80 38.31 18.65
N GLN A 5 -16.80 37.67 19.27
CA GLN A 5 -15.43 37.69 18.75
C GLN A 5 -15.22 36.66 17.64
N ASN A 6 -14.77 37.10 16.47
CA ASN A 6 -14.29 36.22 15.40
C ASN A 6 -12.93 35.63 15.82
N LEU A 7 -12.93 34.39 16.29
CA LEU A 7 -11.70 33.65 16.60
C LEU A 7 -11.33 32.75 15.43
N SER A 8 -10.06 32.76 15.05
CA SER A 8 -9.48 31.80 14.14
C SER A 8 -9.42 30.41 14.78
N PHE A 9 -9.43 29.36 13.94
CA PHE A 9 -9.30 27.99 14.43
C PHE A 9 -7.99 27.75 15.19
N ILE A 10 -6.91 28.45 14.83
CA ILE A 10 -5.61 28.35 15.52
C ILE A 10 -5.70 28.86 16.96
N GLU A 11 -6.37 29.99 17.19
CA GLU A 11 -6.59 30.54 18.54
C GLU A 11 -7.45 29.61 19.41
N ILE A 12 -8.44 28.93 18.80
CA ILE A 12 -9.23 27.90 19.46
C ILE A 12 -8.32 26.71 19.86
N MET A 13 -7.45 26.27 18.95
CA MET A 13 -6.54 25.15 19.18
C MET A 13 -5.39 25.49 20.15
N GLU A 14 -5.02 26.76 20.30
CA GLU A 14 -4.07 27.20 21.32
C GLU A 14 -4.62 26.95 22.74
N THR A 15 -5.91 27.20 22.92
CA THR A 15 -6.61 26.99 24.19
C THR A 15 -6.69 25.50 24.52
N GLY A 16 -5.84 25.03 25.44
CA GLY A 16 -5.68 23.60 25.75
C GLY A 16 -6.96 22.87 26.16
N LEU A 17 -7.91 23.53 26.83
CA LEU A 17 -9.21 22.93 27.18
C LEU A 17 -10.09 22.71 25.94
N LEU A 18 -10.19 23.71 25.07
CA LEU A 18 -10.97 23.64 23.84
C LEU A 18 -10.36 22.62 22.87
N ARG A 19 -9.04 22.68 22.67
CA ARG A 19 -8.29 21.69 21.87
C ARG A 19 -8.55 20.26 22.33
N LYS A 20 -8.43 19.97 23.63
CA LYS A 20 -8.68 18.62 24.17
C LYS A 20 -10.12 18.18 23.92
N ASN A 21 -11.09 19.08 24.04
CA ASN A 21 -12.48 18.78 23.71
C ASN A 21 -12.64 18.48 22.22
N ILE A 22 -12.10 19.30 21.32
CA ILE A 22 -12.13 19.07 19.86
C ILE A 22 -11.53 17.70 19.54
N LEU A 23 -10.32 17.42 20.02
CA LEU A 23 -9.63 16.14 19.79
C LEU A 23 -10.40 14.95 20.34
N LYS A 24 -11.22 15.13 21.39
CA LYS A 24 -12.11 14.08 21.91
C LYS A 24 -13.23 13.74 20.92
N TRP A 25 -13.77 14.75 20.23
CA TRP A 25 -14.85 14.61 19.24
C TRP A 25 -14.39 14.09 17.87
N VAL A 26 -13.13 14.29 17.49
CA VAL A 26 -12.58 13.73 16.25
C VAL A 26 -12.46 12.21 16.37
N PRO A 27 -13.13 11.38 15.56
CA PRO A 27 -13.27 9.94 15.84
C PRO A 27 -11.95 9.16 15.68
N THR A 28 -11.19 9.43 14.62
CA THR A 28 -10.01 8.63 14.23
C THR A 28 -8.70 9.38 14.42
N PHE A 29 -7.60 8.64 14.55
CA PHE A 29 -6.25 9.21 14.47
C PHE A 29 -5.88 9.64 13.05
N GLU A 30 -6.45 9.02 12.01
CA GLU A 30 -6.31 9.49 10.62
C GLU A 30 -6.80 10.94 10.47
N ASP A 31 -7.98 11.26 11.01
CA ASP A 31 -8.53 12.62 10.99
C ASP A 31 -7.68 13.60 11.80
N ILE A 32 -7.21 13.19 12.98
CA ILE A 32 -6.30 14.01 13.80
C ILE A 32 -4.99 14.23 13.06
N GLN A 33 -4.48 13.22 12.36
CA GLN A 33 -3.28 13.34 11.56
C GLN A 33 -3.49 14.31 10.39
N ASN A 34 -4.59 14.20 9.67
CA ASN A 34 -4.96 15.14 8.61
C ASN A 34 -5.05 16.57 9.15
N LEU A 35 -5.64 16.75 10.34
CA LEU A 35 -5.64 18.04 11.03
C LEU A 35 -4.22 18.54 11.32
N THR A 36 -3.31 17.68 11.79
CA THR A 36 -1.90 18.09 12.01
C THR A 36 -1.14 18.40 10.74
N LYS A 37 -1.49 17.79 9.61
CA LYS A 37 -0.85 18.06 8.31
C LYS A 37 -1.21 19.46 7.78
N THR A 38 -2.33 20.04 8.20
CA THR A 38 -2.76 21.38 7.74
C THR A 38 -1.85 22.53 8.22
N CYS A 39 -1.24 22.42 9.41
CA CYS A 39 -0.47 23.52 10.00
C CYS A 39 0.55 23.04 11.05
N LYS A 40 1.78 23.60 10.99
CA LYS A 40 2.86 23.33 11.96
C LYS A 40 2.47 23.68 13.41
N ILE A 41 1.74 24.77 13.61
CA ILE A 41 1.30 25.22 14.94
C ILE A 41 0.29 24.22 15.53
N ILE A 42 -0.67 23.77 14.73
CA ILE A 42 -1.63 22.75 15.13
C ILE A 42 -0.91 21.43 15.46
N ASN A 43 0.04 21.01 14.63
CA ASN A 43 0.88 19.85 14.92
C ASN A 43 1.65 20.02 16.25
N PHE A 44 2.26 21.18 16.49
CA PHE A 44 2.97 21.46 17.74
C PHE A 44 2.06 21.30 18.96
N TYR A 45 0.84 21.82 18.90
CA TYR A 45 -0.15 21.67 19.97
C TYR A 45 -0.58 20.21 20.19
N ILE A 46 -0.91 19.49 19.12
CA ILE A 46 -1.38 18.10 19.18
C ILE A 46 -0.28 17.13 19.59
N LYS A 47 0.97 17.37 19.17
CA LYS A 47 2.14 16.52 19.48
C LYS A 47 2.33 16.35 20.98
N ASN A 48 2.00 17.35 21.77
CA ASN A 48 2.19 17.31 23.23
C ASN A 48 0.98 16.83 24.02
N ASP A 49 -0.20 16.78 23.42
CA ASP A 49 -1.42 16.34 24.08
C ASP A 49 -1.47 14.82 24.28
N ILE A 50 -2.20 14.42 25.32
CA ILE A 50 -2.55 13.03 25.58
C ILE A 50 -3.87 12.73 24.86
N ILE A 51 -3.85 11.75 23.95
CA ILE A 51 -5.02 11.38 23.14
C ILE A 51 -5.26 9.89 23.28
N ARG A 52 -6.49 9.53 23.64
CA ARG A 52 -6.92 8.14 23.84
C ARG A 52 -8.12 7.90 22.96
N LYS A 53 -8.06 6.87 22.13
CA LYS A 53 -9.14 6.49 21.20
C LYS A 53 -9.48 5.02 21.38
N LYS A 54 -10.71 4.66 21.03
CA LYS A 54 -11.11 3.26 20.93
C LYS A 54 -10.70 2.76 19.55
N MET A 55 -10.39 1.47 19.45
CA MET A 55 -10.21 0.79 18.17
C MET A 55 -11.13 -0.42 18.04
N PHE A 56 -11.59 -0.67 16.82
CA PHE A 56 -12.30 -1.86 16.43
C PHE A 56 -11.48 -2.63 15.42
N TRP A 57 -11.10 -3.85 15.81
CA TRP A 57 -10.38 -4.78 14.96
C TRP A 57 -11.34 -5.78 14.37
N TYR A 58 -11.32 -5.90 13.06
CA TYR A 58 -12.12 -6.88 12.38
C TYR A 58 -11.29 -7.63 11.34
N LYS A 59 -11.70 -8.85 11.06
CA LYS A 59 -11.23 -9.62 9.93
C LYS A 59 -12.33 -9.51 8.88
N ASP A 60 -12.02 -8.92 7.74
CA ASP A 60 -12.99 -8.81 6.65
C ASP A 60 -13.12 -10.16 5.96
N GLU A 61 -14.07 -10.96 6.43
CA GLU A 61 -14.39 -12.25 5.84
C GLU A 61 -15.79 -12.20 5.25
N ARG A 62 -15.94 -12.55 3.98
CA ARG A 62 -17.20 -12.61 3.26
C ARG A 62 -17.41 -14.02 2.78
N SER A 63 -18.42 -14.70 3.32
CA SER A 63 -18.82 -16.02 2.83
C SER A 63 -20.07 -15.85 1.99
N VAL A 64 -20.00 -16.22 0.71
CA VAL A 64 -21.14 -16.24 -0.20
C VAL A 64 -21.55 -17.68 -0.41
N THR A 65 -22.77 -18.02 0.02
CA THR A 65 -23.35 -19.33 -0.19
C THR A 65 -24.26 -19.27 -1.40
N MET A 66 -24.03 -20.20 -2.34
CA MET A 66 -24.91 -20.39 -3.48
C MET A 66 -25.73 -21.65 -3.27
N LYS A 67 -27.05 -21.49 -3.20
CA LYS A 67 -28.00 -22.60 -3.00
C LYS A 67 -29.18 -22.47 -3.94
N VAL A 68 -29.87 -23.59 -4.17
CA VAL A 68 -31.17 -23.58 -4.84
C VAL A 68 -32.20 -23.02 -3.86
N LYS A 69 -33.12 -22.17 -4.34
CA LYS A 69 -34.21 -21.60 -3.52
C LYS A 69 -35.12 -22.70 -2.95
N ASP A 70 -35.61 -22.48 -1.74
CA ASP A 70 -36.48 -23.42 -1.03
C ASP A 70 -37.79 -23.65 -1.82
N GLY A 71 -38.12 -24.92 -2.09
CA GLY A 71 -39.32 -25.33 -2.85
C GLY A 71 -39.05 -26.03 -4.19
N PHE A 72 -37.79 -26.14 -4.64
CA PHE A 72 -37.42 -26.87 -5.85
C PHE A 72 -37.15 -28.36 -5.54
N GLN A 73 -37.95 -29.26 -6.10
CA GLN A 73 -37.70 -30.72 -6.02
C GLN A 73 -36.75 -31.18 -7.12
N ASN A 74 -35.87 -32.10 -6.74
CA ASN A 74 -34.56 -32.36 -7.31
C ASN A 74 -34.59 -33.37 -8.47
N ASP A 75 -35.50 -33.23 -9.43
CA ASP A 75 -35.60 -34.16 -10.56
C ASP A 75 -35.02 -33.54 -11.83
N LEU A 76 -33.71 -33.65 -11.99
CA LEU A 76 -32.95 -33.58 -13.26
C LEU A 76 -33.15 -32.34 -14.16
N ALA A 77 -33.84 -31.30 -13.70
CA ALA A 77 -34.08 -30.07 -14.47
C ALA A 77 -32.84 -29.16 -14.44
N VAL A 78 -32.53 -28.56 -15.59
CA VAL A 78 -31.51 -27.51 -15.72
C VAL A 78 -31.94 -26.32 -14.86
N LEU A 79 -31.21 -26.04 -13.78
CA LEU A 79 -31.46 -24.89 -12.90
C LEU A 79 -31.42 -23.59 -13.72
N SER A 80 -32.47 -22.76 -13.61
CA SER A 80 -32.45 -21.41 -14.16
C SER A 80 -31.77 -20.45 -13.18
N MET A 81 -31.28 -19.30 -13.65
CA MET A 81 -30.66 -18.29 -12.79
C MET A 81 -31.60 -17.87 -11.64
N ASN A 82 -32.89 -17.70 -11.94
CA ASN A 82 -33.89 -17.28 -10.97
C ASN A 82 -34.09 -18.26 -9.80
N ASP A 83 -33.64 -19.51 -9.95
CA ASP A 83 -33.75 -20.56 -8.94
C ASP A 83 -32.54 -20.58 -7.99
N ILE A 84 -31.53 -19.75 -8.25
CA ILE A 84 -30.31 -19.66 -7.46
C ILE A 84 -30.42 -18.48 -6.50
N ASP A 85 -30.12 -18.75 -5.24
CA ASP A 85 -29.97 -17.75 -4.19
C ASP A 85 -28.49 -17.55 -3.87
N PHE A 86 -28.06 -16.29 -3.87
CA PHE A 86 -26.73 -15.86 -3.44
C PHE A 86 -26.87 -15.21 -2.07
N SER A 87 -26.86 -16.04 -1.03
CA SER A 87 -27.02 -15.54 0.33
C SER A 87 -25.64 -15.28 0.96
N PRO A 88 -25.29 -14.03 1.29
CA PRO A 88 -24.16 -13.77 2.16
C PRO A 88 -24.49 -14.32 3.55
N LYS A 89 -23.55 -15.02 4.19
CA LYS A 89 -23.76 -15.46 5.58
C LYS A 89 -23.94 -14.23 6.50
N GLU A 90 -25.04 -14.21 7.25
CA GLU A 90 -25.46 -13.10 8.11
C GLU A 90 -24.40 -12.67 9.12
N CYS A 91 -23.62 -13.62 9.68
CA CYS A 91 -22.61 -13.32 10.70
C CYS A 91 -21.54 -12.29 10.29
N ASN A 92 -21.40 -11.98 8.99
CA ASN A 92 -20.39 -11.06 8.48
C ASN A 92 -20.94 -9.67 8.10
N LEU A 93 -22.27 -9.51 7.93
CA LEU A 93 -22.89 -8.21 7.64
C LEU A 93 -22.84 -7.31 8.88
N ASP A 94 -23.19 -7.87 10.04
CA ASP A 94 -23.15 -7.15 11.33
C ASP A 94 -21.78 -6.57 11.64
N ILE A 95 -20.69 -7.23 11.23
CA ILE A 95 -19.32 -6.77 11.50
C ILE A 95 -18.96 -5.56 10.65
N LEU A 96 -19.33 -5.54 9.37
CA LEU A 96 -19.06 -4.42 8.47
C LEU A 96 -19.92 -3.21 8.79
N ASP A 97 -21.17 -3.43 9.17
CA ASP A 97 -22.06 -2.36 9.65
C ASP A 97 -21.59 -1.82 11.00
N THR A 98 -21.16 -2.70 11.91
CA THR A 98 -20.53 -2.26 13.17
C THR A 98 -19.26 -1.46 12.90
N ALA A 99 -18.41 -1.90 11.97
CA ALA A 99 -17.20 -1.19 11.58
C ALA A 99 -17.53 0.20 11.00
N SER A 100 -18.51 0.30 10.11
CA SER A 100 -18.91 1.57 9.47
C SER A 100 -19.47 2.58 10.48
N ASN A 101 -20.18 2.09 11.50
CA ASN A 101 -20.80 2.90 12.53
C ASN A 101 -19.93 3.07 13.79
N PHE A 102 -18.71 2.53 13.81
CA PHE A 102 -17.86 2.56 14.98
C PHE A 102 -17.30 3.97 15.22
N ASN A 103 -17.62 4.54 16.38
CA ASN A 103 -17.05 5.81 16.82
C ASN A 103 -15.64 5.60 17.42
N GLY A 104 -14.66 5.45 16.53
CA GLY A 104 -13.25 5.26 16.87
C GLY A 104 -12.44 4.79 15.66
N GLU A 105 -11.22 4.31 15.90
CA GLU A 105 -10.36 3.80 14.84
C GLU A 105 -10.84 2.41 14.39
N VAL A 106 -10.95 2.21 13.08
CA VAL A 106 -11.35 0.92 12.50
C VAL A 106 -10.15 0.33 11.77
N VAL A 107 -9.68 -0.85 12.19
CA VAL A 107 -8.50 -1.48 11.60
C VAL A 107 -8.88 -2.82 11.02
N ALA A 108 -8.78 -2.93 9.69
CA ALA A 108 -8.94 -4.18 8.97
C ALA A 108 -7.69 -5.05 9.14
N SER A 109 -7.87 -6.30 9.55
CA SER A 109 -6.77 -7.23 9.73
C SER A 109 -6.07 -7.50 8.40
N SER A 110 -4.78 -7.18 8.32
CA SER A 110 -3.94 -7.38 7.12
C SER A 110 -4.37 -6.63 5.85
N ASN A 111 -5.27 -5.63 5.94
CA ASN A 111 -5.84 -4.92 4.79
C ASN A 111 -6.31 -5.88 3.67
N CYS A 112 -6.94 -6.98 4.09
CA CYS A 112 -7.27 -8.14 3.26
C CYS A 112 -8.76 -8.43 3.30
N ILE A 113 -9.38 -8.51 2.12
CA ILE A 113 -10.75 -9.00 1.94
C ILE A 113 -10.65 -10.51 1.72
N PHE A 114 -11.15 -11.30 2.67
CA PHE A 114 -11.21 -12.75 2.55
C PHE A 114 -12.56 -13.14 1.97
N VAL A 115 -12.57 -13.74 0.78
CA VAL A 115 -13.79 -14.19 0.13
C VAL A 115 -13.82 -15.72 0.13
N LYS A 116 -14.88 -16.27 0.71
CA LYS A 116 -15.15 -17.71 0.74
C LYS A 116 -16.39 -18.00 -0.10
N ILE A 117 -16.23 -18.80 -1.15
CA ILE A 117 -17.34 -19.22 -2.00
C ILE A 117 -17.77 -20.63 -1.58
N GLU A 118 -19.01 -20.76 -1.14
CA GLU A 118 -19.63 -22.03 -0.78
C GLU A 118 -20.66 -22.40 -1.84
N ASN A 119 -20.23 -23.16 -2.85
CA ASN A 119 -21.10 -23.62 -3.91
C ASN A 119 -21.78 -24.94 -3.51
N MET A 120 -23.09 -24.90 -3.23
CA MET A 120 -23.90 -26.10 -2.96
C MET A 120 -24.63 -26.63 -4.21
N ILE A 121 -24.38 -26.02 -5.37
CA ILE A 121 -25.02 -26.40 -6.63
C ILE A 121 -24.09 -27.38 -7.37
N GLN A 122 -24.55 -28.63 -7.52
CA GLN A 122 -23.75 -29.70 -8.15
C GLN A 122 -23.71 -29.63 -9.69
N TYR A 123 -24.76 -29.09 -10.32
CA TYR A 123 -24.92 -29.13 -11.79
C TYR A 123 -25.56 -27.85 -12.33
N TYR A 124 -24.82 -26.73 -12.30
CA TYR A 124 -25.22 -25.53 -13.03
C TYR A 124 -24.46 -25.43 -14.35
N ARG A 125 -25.15 -25.63 -15.48
CA ARG A 125 -24.57 -25.44 -16.83
C ARG A 125 -24.37 -23.97 -17.21
N GLY A 126 -24.82 -23.04 -16.36
CA GLY A 126 -24.82 -21.60 -16.63
C GLY A 126 -23.56 -20.87 -16.19
N GLU A 127 -22.40 -21.54 -16.08
CA GLU A 127 -21.07 -20.89 -16.01
C GLU A 127 -20.78 -19.92 -17.19
N LYS A 128 -21.75 -19.74 -18.10
CA LYS A 128 -21.76 -18.83 -19.25
C LYS A 128 -22.64 -17.59 -19.06
N ASP A 129 -23.38 -17.48 -17.96
CA ASP A 129 -24.31 -16.37 -17.76
C ASP A 129 -23.60 -15.18 -17.11
N ASN A 130 -23.39 -14.11 -17.87
CA ASN A 130 -22.82 -12.86 -17.36
C ASN A 130 -23.62 -12.33 -16.16
N LEU A 131 -24.93 -12.60 -16.11
CA LEU A 131 -25.79 -12.19 -14.99
C LEU A 131 -25.41 -12.93 -13.71
N PHE A 132 -25.08 -14.21 -13.82
CA PHE A 132 -24.70 -15.05 -12.69
C PHE A 132 -23.43 -14.53 -12.00
N PHE A 133 -22.38 -14.20 -12.77
CA PHE A 133 -21.15 -13.67 -12.18
C PHE A 133 -21.32 -12.25 -11.65
N LYS A 134 -22.17 -11.42 -12.29
CA LYS A 134 -22.52 -10.10 -11.74
C LYS A 134 -23.19 -10.24 -10.37
N MET A 135 -24.17 -11.13 -10.22
CA MET A 135 -24.82 -11.36 -8.93
C MET A 135 -23.87 -11.93 -7.88
N LEU A 136 -22.95 -12.81 -8.26
CA LEU A 136 -21.89 -13.27 -7.36
C LEU A 136 -20.99 -12.11 -6.90
N VAL A 137 -20.57 -11.24 -7.82
CA VAL A 137 -19.76 -10.05 -7.50
C VAL A 137 -20.51 -9.08 -6.59
N ASP A 138 -21.79 -8.85 -6.88
CA ASP A 138 -22.67 -8.00 -6.07
C ASP A 138 -22.82 -8.55 -4.64
N ALA A 139 -22.96 -9.88 -4.48
CA ALA A 139 -23.03 -10.52 -3.16
C ALA A 139 -21.72 -10.44 -2.37
N ILE A 140 -20.57 -10.41 -3.06
CA ILE A 140 -19.25 -10.23 -2.47
C ILE A 140 -19.08 -8.78 -1.96
N ASP A 141 -19.60 -7.80 -2.70
CA ASP A 141 -19.63 -6.37 -2.34
C ASP A 141 -18.25 -5.74 -2.11
N LEU A 142 -17.33 -5.92 -3.07
CA LEU A 142 -15.93 -5.49 -2.92
C LEU A 142 -15.75 -3.99 -2.63
N ASN A 143 -16.65 -3.14 -3.12
CA ASN A 143 -16.54 -1.69 -3.04
C ASN A 143 -17.25 -1.06 -1.83
N PHE A 144 -17.63 -1.88 -0.85
CA PHE A 144 -18.14 -1.39 0.43
C PHE A 144 -17.17 -0.39 1.09
N GLN A 145 -17.69 0.67 1.71
CA GLN A 145 -16.88 1.84 2.12
C GLN A 145 -15.69 1.48 3.03
N THR A 146 -15.84 0.52 3.95
CA THR A 146 -14.77 0.09 4.86
C THR A 146 -13.65 -0.70 4.18
N ARG A 147 -13.87 -1.14 2.94
CA ARG A 147 -12.92 -1.91 2.11
C ARG A 147 -12.06 -1.04 1.21
N LYS A 148 -12.33 0.26 1.12
CA LYS A 148 -11.63 1.20 0.21
C LYS A 148 -10.11 1.08 0.27
N ASN A 149 -9.54 0.88 1.45
CA ASN A 149 -8.09 0.79 1.66
C ASN A 149 -7.53 -0.64 1.59
N ALA A 150 -8.34 -1.64 1.21
CA ALA A 150 -7.88 -3.00 1.05
C ALA A 150 -6.85 -3.10 -0.08
N THR A 151 -5.81 -3.90 0.17
CA THR A 151 -4.70 -4.12 -0.77
C THR A 151 -4.57 -5.57 -1.18
N ILE A 152 -5.22 -6.48 -0.46
CA ILE A 152 -5.19 -7.92 -0.69
C ILE A 152 -6.62 -8.43 -0.85
N LEU A 153 -6.84 -9.24 -1.89
CA LEU A 153 -8.07 -10.00 -2.09
C LEU A 153 -7.70 -11.49 -2.04
N ASP A 154 -8.31 -12.25 -1.14
CA ASP A 154 -7.94 -13.65 -0.85
C ASP A 154 -9.15 -14.57 -1.05
N PHE A 155 -9.15 -15.36 -2.12
CA PHE A 155 -10.23 -16.27 -2.46
C PHE A 155 -9.98 -17.69 -1.96
N THR A 156 -11.02 -18.27 -1.36
CA THR A 156 -11.10 -19.69 -1.02
C THR A 156 -12.42 -20.28 -1.48
N SER A 157 -12.39 -21.52 -1.98
CA SER A 157 -13.58 -22.29 -2.30
C SER A 157 -13.59 -23.60 -1.51
N ASN A 158 -14.76 -24.00 -1.02
CA ASN A 158 -14.92 -25.32 -0.38
C ASN A 158 -15.11 -26.45 -1.40
N SER A 159 -15.44 -26.13 -2.66
CA SER A 159 -15.67 -27.12 -3.72
C SER A 159 -14.54 -27.05 -4.76
N PRO A 160 -13.68 -28.08 -4.83
CA PRO A 160 -12.60 -28.14 -5.81
C PRO A 160 -13.11 -28.10 -7.26
N ASP A 161 -14.27 -28.70 -7.51
CA ASP A 161 -14.78 -28.97 -8.85
C ASP A 161 -15.28 -27.70 -9.57
N ASN A 162 -15.69 -26.67 -8.81
CA ASN A 162 -16.18 -25.39 -9.35
C ASN A 162 -15.28 -24.20 -8.98
N SER A 163 -14.00 -24.44 -8.68
CA SER A 163 -13.08 -23.36 -8.27
C SER A 163 -12.72 -22.40 -9.42
N SER A 164 -12.89 -22.80 -10.69
CA SER A 164 -12.67 -21.95 -11.88
C SER A 164 -13.55 -20.70 -11.89
N MET A 165 -14.72 -20.75 -11.24
CA MET A 165 -15.65 -19.63 -11.08
C MET A 165 -14.98 -18.37 -10.53
N ILE A 166 -13.94 -18.52 -9.70
CA ILE A 166 -13.17 -17.39 -9.18
C ILE A 166 -12.55 -16.58 -10.32
N LEU A 167 -12.02 -17.25 -11.35
CA LEU A 167 -11.40 -16.58 -12.50
C LEU A 167 -12.42 -15.77 -13.29
N TYR A 168 -13.62 -16.32 -13.49
CA TYR A 168 -14.70 -15.62 -14.16
C TYR A 168 -15.25 -14.46 -13.33
N ALA A 169 -15.41 -14.64 -12.01
CA ALA A 169 -15.85 -13.58 -11.13
C ALA A 169 -14.88 -12.39 -11.15
N LEU A 170 -13.57 -12.65 -11.19
CA LEU A 170 -12.53 -11.61 -11.29
C LEU A 170 -12.70 -10.72 -12.53
N CYS A 171 -13.15 -11.25 -13.67
CA CYS A 171 -13.43 -10.47 -14.88
C CYS A 171 -14.49 -9.37 -14.66
N TYR A 172 -15.38 -9.53 -13.68
CA TYR A 172 -16.46 -8.59 -13.37
C TYR A 172 -16.18 -7.73 -12.14
N MET A 173 -15.08 -7.98 -11.44
CA MET A 173 -14.72 -7.25 -10.22
C MET A 173 -13.90 -6.01 -10.54
N GLN A 174 -14.08 -4.98 -9.73
CA GLN A 174 -13.32 -3.74 -9.82
C GLN A 174 -12.95 -3.25 -8.43
N HIS A 175 -11.69 -2.91 -8.22
CA HIS A 175 -11.22 -2.28 -6.99
C HIS A 175 -9.87 -1.58 -7.22
N GLU A 176 -9.77 -0.29 -6.85
CA GLU A 176 -8.60 0.53 -7.20
C GLU A 176 -7.32 0.13 -6.46
N ASN A 177 -7.43 -0.26 -5.19
CA ASN A 177 -6.26 -0.39 -4.31
C ASN A 177 -5.71 -1.82 -4.16
N ILE A 178 -6.35 -2.84 -4.76
CA ILE A 178 -5.85 -4.21 -4.67
C ILE A 178 -4.53 -4.32 -5.43
N LYS A 179 -3.45 -4.63 -4.70
CA LYS A 179 -2.12 -4.90 -5.21
C LYS A 179 -1.87 -6.40 -5.38
N ARG A 180 -2.54 -7.23 -4.57
CA ARG A 180 -2.32 -8.68 -4.51
C ARG A 180 -3.64 -9.45 -4.52
N ILE A 181 -3.75 -10.42 -5.42
CA ILE A 181 -4.86 -11.38 -5.44
C ILE A 181 -4.31 -12.76 -5.06
N LYS A 182 -5.00 -13.50 -4.18
CA LYS A 182 -4.68 -14.89 -3.86
C LYS A 182 -5.80 -15.80 -4.29
N ILE A 183 -5.44 -16.89 -4.95
CA ILE A 183 -6.36 -17.93 -5.39
C ILE A 183 -5.82 -19.32 -5.05
N GLN A 184 -6.73 -20.26 -4.79
CA GLN A 184 -6.37 -21.66 -4.61
C GLN A 184 -5.98 -22.28 -5.95
N LYS A 185 -5.01 -23.21 -5.94
CA LYS A 185 -4.57 -23.95 -7.14
C LYS A 185 -5.71 -24.65 -7.89
N SER A 186 -6.79 -25.03 -7.20
CA SER A 186 -7.96 -25.71 -7.80
C SER A 186 -8.66 -24.87 -8.84
N ALA A 187 -8.57 -23.53 -8.75
CA ALA A 187 -9.10 -22.61 -9.75
C ALA A 187 -8.44 -22.77 -11.13
N LEU A 188 -7.27 -23.41 -11.17
CA LEU A 188 -6.49 -23.66 -12.39
C LEU A 188 -6.67 -25.08 -12.95
N MET A 189 -7.36 -25.96 -12.21
CA MET A 189 -7.44 -27.39 -12.48
C MET A 189 -8.85 -27.85 -12.89
N SER A 190 -9.83 -26.95 -12.83
CA SER A 190 -11.21 -27.21 -13.22
C SER A 190 -11.31 -27.22 -14.74
N ASP A 191 -12.12 -28.14 -15.26
CA ASP A 191 -12.28 -28.35 -16.69
C ASP A 191 -13.02 -27.14 -17.32
N CYS A 192 -12.30 -26.33 -18.10
CA CYS A 192 -12.89 -25.25 -18.89
C CYS A 192 -13.19 -25.67 -20.33
N SER A 193 -13.07 -26.98 -20.66
CA SER A 193 -13.14 -27.52 -22.03
C SER A 193 -14.46 -27.26 -22.77
N GLY A 194 -15.48 -26.69 -22.12
CA GLY A 194 -16.79 -26.46 -22.71
C GLY A 194 -16.96 -25.16 -23.51
N ASN A 195 -16.09 -24.13 -23.40
CA ASN A 195 -16.43 -22.79 -23.92
C ASN A 195 -15.26 -21.92 -24.42
N ASP A 196 -15.46 -21.31 -25.60
CA ASP A 196 -14.70 -20.20 -26.18
C ASP A 196 -14.94 -18.83 -25.49
N ILE A 197 -15.39 -18.80 -24.22
CA ILE A 197 -15.36 -17.55 -23.45
C ILE A 197 -13.91 -17.31 -23.10
N ILE A 198 -13.27 -16.50 -23.93
CA ILE A 198 -11.89 -16.09 -23.76
C ILE A 198 -11.82 -15.40 -22.40
N LEU A 199 -11.08 -15.99 -21.45
CA LEU A 199 -10.63 -15.36 -20.21
C LEU A 199 -9.64 -14.22 -20.55
N ASP A 200 -10.08 -13.27 -21.38
CA ASP A 200 -9.38 -12.02 -21.63
C ASP A 200 -9.84 -11.04 -20.54
N ASN A 201 -8.89 -10.23 -20.05
CA ASN A 201 -9.16 -9.14 -19.11
C ASN A 201 -9.58 -9.58 -17.69
N ILE A 202 -9.16 -10.77 -17.25
CA ILE A 202 -9.36 -11.31 -15.88
C ILE A 202 -9.07 -10.26 -14.79
N PHE A 203 -8.01 -9.46 -14.99
CA PHE A 203 -7.55 -8.50 -14.00
C PHE A 203 -7.83 -7.04 -14.38
N GLU A 204 -8.60 -6.75 -15.43
CA GLU A 204 -8.80 -5.39 -15.95
C GLU A 204 -9.30 -4.41 -14.88
N GLY A 205 -10.25 -4.82 -14.04
CA GLY A 205 -10.78 -4.01 -12.94
C GLY A 205 -9.84 -3.73 -11.78
N PHE A 206 -8.61 -4.25 -11.79
CA PHE A 206 -7.61 -4.05 -10.75
C PHE A 206 -6.38 -3.30 -11.30
N PRO A 207 -6.39 -1.96 -11.30
CA PRO A 207 -5.33 -1.16 -11.92
C PRO A 207 -3.98 -1.24 -11.19
N ASN A 208 -4.00 -1.40 -9.86
CA ASN A 208 -2.80 -1.47 -9.02
C ASN A 208 -2.31 -2.89 -8.74
N LEU A 209 -2.97 -3.91 -9.31
CA LEU A 209 -2.56 -5.31 -9.16
C LEU A 209 -1.18 -5.49 -9.76
N ASN A 210 -0.27 -6.09 -9.00
CA ASN A 210 1.04 -6.53 -9.48
C ASN A 210 1.36 -7.96 -9.08
N GLU A 211 0.66 -8.53 -8.10
CA GLU A 211 0.98 -9.86 -7.57
C GLU A 211 -0.21 -10.82 -7.58
N LEU A 212 -0.03 -11.98 -8.22
CA LEU A 212 -0.94 -13.10 -8.15
C LEU A 212 -0.32 -14.23 -7.32
N VAL A 213 -0.96 -14.60 -6.22
CA VAL A 213 -0.54 -15.71 -5.36
C VAL A 213 -1.39 -16.94 -5.65
N ILE A 214 -0.75 -18.05 -6.03
CA ILE A 214 -1.40 -19.35 -6.13
C ILE A 214 -1.00 -20.16 -4.90
N PHE A 215 -1.98 -20.68 -4.17
CA PHE A 215 -1.70 -21.48 -2.98
C PHE A 215 -2.42 -22.83 -2.93
N GLY A 216 -1.81 -23.77 -2.21
CA GLY A 216 -2.38 -25.09 -1.94
C GLY A 216 -1.38 -26.24 -2.05
N ASN A 217 -1.79 -27.43 -1.61
CA ASN A 217 -0.97 -28.63 -1.61
C ASN A 217 -0.91 -29.25 -3.01
N VAL A 218 0.27 -29.35 -3.61
CA VAL A 218 0.43 -29.84 -4.99
C VAL A 218 0.84 -31.32 -4.99
N THR A 219 0.03 -32.13 -5.67
CA THR A 219 0.28 -33.55 -5.92
C THR A 219 0.70 -33.80 -7.37
N LYS A 220 1.13 -35.02 -7.68
CA LYS A 220 1.46 -35.41 -9.06
C LYS A 220 0.23 -35.38 -9.97
N ASN A 221 -0.94 -35.76 -9.45
CA ASN A 221 -2.20 -35.74 -10.21
C ASN A 221 -2.61 -34.29 -10.54
N ASP A 222 -2.41 -33.37 -9.60
CA ASP A 222 -2.65 -31.95 -9.82
C ASP A 222 -1.81 -31.38 -10.98
N TYR A 223 -0.55 -31.81 -11.08
CA TYR A 223 0.32 -31.42 -12.19
C TYR A 223 -0.23 -31.91 -13.54
N PHE A 224 -0.70 -33.16 -13.63
CA PHE A 224 -1.29 -33.67 -14.87
C PHE A 224 -2.58 -32.95 -15.25
N LYS A 225 -3.49 -32.71 -14.30
CA LYS A 225 -4.71 -31.91 -14.53
C LYS A 225 -4.38 -30.50 -15.01
N LEU A 226 -3.33 -29.91 -14.48
CA LEU A 226 -2.90 -28.57 -14.86
C LEU A 226 -2.25 -28.54 -16.26
N LEU A 227 -1.56 -29.60 -16.67
CA LEU A 227 -1.07 -29.77 -18.03
C LEU A 227 -2.22 -29.90 -19.04
N GLU A 228 -3.26 -30.68 -18.70
CA GLU A 228 -4.47 -30.79 -19.51
C GLU A 228 -5.15 -29.42 -19.70
N ASN A 229 -5.05 -28.56 -18.68
CA ASN A 229 -5.61 -27.21 -18.65
C ASN A 229 -4.57 -26.09 -18.86
N GLU A 230 -3.42 -26.37 -19.51
CA GLU A 230 -2.31 -25.40 -19.67
C GLU A 230 -2.77 -24.09 -20.36
N LYS A 231 -3.81 -24.16 -21.21
CA LYS A 231 -4.41 -22.99 -21.87
C LYS A 231 -4.89 -21.93 -20.86
N ILE A 232 -5.47 -22.33 -19.73
CA ILE A 232 -5.93 -21.39 -18.68
C ILE A 232 -4.75 -20.59 -18.12
N LEU A 233 -3.62 -21.26 -17.86
CA LEU A 233 -2.40 -20.60 -17.39
C LEU A 233 -1.87 -19.59 -18.39
N HIS A 234 -1.94 -19.91 -19.69
CA HIS A 234 -1.58 -18.96 -20.75
C HIS A 234 -2.43 -17.69 -20.68
N TYR A 235 -3.74 -17.79 -20.51
CA TYR A 235 -4.62 -16.63 -20.37
C TYR A 235 -4.30 -15.81 -19.13
N ILE A 236 -4.18 -16.46 -17.98
CA ILE A 236 -3.86 -15.78 -16.70
C ILE A 236 -2.54 -15.04 -16.78
N LEU A 237 -1.48 -15.68 -17.27
CA LEU A 237 -0.15 -15.05 -17.35
C LEU A 237 -0.08 -13.97 -18.42
N LYS A 238 -0.78 -14.15 -19.55
CA LYS A 238 -0.92 -13.11 -20.57
C LYS A 238 -1.62 -11.89 -19.99
N ASP A 239 -2.71 -12.06 -19.27
CA ASP A 239 -3.45 -10.94 -18.70
C ASP A 239 -2.69 -10.26 -17.55
N LEU A 240 -2.07 -11.06 -16.66
CA LEU A 240 -1.20 -10.54 -15.61
C LEU A 240 -0.02 -9.75 -16.19
N SER A 241 0.55 -10.16 -17.33
CA SER A 241 1.67 -9.46 -17.96
C SER A 241 1.36 -8.02 -18.41
N LYS A 242 0.09 -7.66 -18.53
CA LYS A 242 -0.35 -6.29 -18.83
C LYS A 242 -0.20 -5.35 -17.62
N LYS A 243 0.07 -5.89 -16.43
CA LYS A 243 0.19 -5.14 -15.18
C LYS A 243 1.61 -4.63 -14.95
N ASN A 244 1.74 -3.63 -14.07
CA ASN A 244 3.03 -3.08 -13.67
C ASN A 244 3.74 -4.03 -12.72
N ASP A 245 5.01 -4.33 -13.01
CA ASP A 245 5.85 -5.29 -12.27
C ASP A 245 5.17 -6.65 -11.99
N PRO A 246 4.67 -7.33 -13.03
CA PRO A 246 3.80 -8.48 -12.86
C PRO A 246 4.55 -9.64 -12.23
N THR A 247 4.05 -10.13 -11.10
CA THR A 247 4.69 -11.17 -10.30
C THR A 247 3.69 -12.28 -9.98
N ILE A 248 4.09 -13.52 -10.22
CA ILE A 248 3.37 -14.71 -9.77
C ILE A 248 4.10 -15.35 -8.61
N VAL A 249 3.36 -15.68 -7.54
CA VAL A 249 3.91 -16.25 -6.31
C VAL A 249 3.28 -17.60 -6.05
N LEU A 250 4.11 -18.64 -6.07
CA LEU A 250 3.69 -20.02 -5.81
C LEU A 250 3.90 -20.34 -4.33
N THR A 251 2.81 -20.49 -3.58
CA THR A 251 2.84 -20.80 -2.14
C THR A 251 2.24 -22.18 -1.87
N SER A 252 3.09 -23.20 -1.87
CA SER A 252 2.62 -24.59 -1.87
C SER A 252 3.41 -25.49 -0.95
N THR A 253 2.71 -26.49 -0.41
CA THR A 253 3.35 -27.73 0.03
C THR A 253 3.39 -28.67 -1.18
N TYR A 254 4.40 -29.53 -1.25
CA TYR A 254 4.53 -30.49 -2.34
C TYR A 254 4.65 -31.89 -1.75
N ASN A 255 3.92 -32.84 -2.34
CA ASN A 255 3.99 -34.22 -1.88
C ASN A 255 5.35 -34.88 -2.17
N THR A 256 6.06 -34.43 -3.20
CA THR A 256 7.41 -34.90 -3.56
C THR A 256 8.24 -33.76 -4.15
N TYR A 257 9.58 -33.88 -4.08
CA TYR A 257 10.47 -32.94 -4.76
C TYR A 257 10.34 -33.00 -6.30
N GLN A 258 9.96 -34.16 -6.86
CA GLN A 258 9.73 -34.29 -8.30
C GLN A 258 8.53 -33.46 -8.74
N THR A 259 7.44 -33.50 -7.97
CA THR A 259 6.27 -32.65 -8.19
C THR A 259 6.64 -31.18 -8.10
N PHE A 260 7.46 -30.79 -7.11
CA PHE A 260 8.00 -29.43 -7.02
C PHE A 260 8.74 -29.02 -8.29
N ILE A 261 9.67 -29.85 -8.79
CA ILE A 261 10.44 -29.56 -9.99
C ILE A 261 9.54 -29.43 -11.22
N LEU A 262 8.65 -30.39 -11.46
CA LEU A 262 7.77 -30.36 -12.63
C LEU A 262 6.85 -29.16 -12.63
N TYR A 263 6.20 -28.91 -11.48
CA TYR A 263 5.26 -27.80 -11.32
C TYR A 263 5.95 -26.44 -11.50
N ASN A 264 7.05 -26.19 -10.77
CA ASN A 264 7.72 -24.90 -10.85
C ASN A 264 8.41 -24.70 -12.20
N HIS A 265 8.93 -25.75 -12.85
CA HIS A 265 9.54 -25.61 -14.17
C HIS A 265 8.53 -25.14 -15.23
N MET A 266 7.31 -25.67 -15.19
CA MET A 266 6.22 -25.24 -16.06
C MET A 266 5.89 -23.75 -15.86
N PHE A 267 5.71 -23.31 -14.60
CA PHE A 267 5.47 -21.90 -14.30
C PHE A 267 6.64 -20.99 -14.69
N ILE A 268 7.89 -21.41 -14.45
CA ILE A 268 9.07 -20.63 -14.87
C ILE A 268 9.09 -20.45 -16.40
N LYS A 269 8.83 -21.53 -17.14
CA LYS A 269 8.79 -21.50 -18.61
C LYS A 269 7.70 -20.54 -19.11
N LEU A 270 6.49 -20.63 -18.55
CA LEU A 270 5.37 -19.79 -18.95
C LEU A 270 5.55 -18.34 -18.51
N ALA A 271 5.99 -18.10 -17.28
CA ALA A 271 6.24 -16.75 -16.76
C ALA A 271 7.32 -16.04 -17.59
N LYS A 272 8.39 -16.75 -17.98
CA LYS A 272 9.40 -16.23 -18.91
C LYS A 272 8.81 -15.85 -20.27
N LYS A 273 7.90 -16.66 -20.81
CA LYS A 273 7.22 -16.39 -22.10
C LYS A 273 6.45 -15.07 -22.07
N TYR A 274 5.84 -14.73 -20.94
CA TYR A 274 5.02 -13.52 -20.78
C TYR A 274 5.71 -12.39 -20.01
N ASN A 275 7.02 -12.49 -19.76
CA ASN A 275 7.77 -11.50 -18.97
C ASN A 275 7.18 -11.23 -17.57
N VAL A 276 6.69 -12.27 -16.91
CA VAL A 276 6.18 -12.24 -15.53
C VAL A 276 7.26 -12.73 -14.59
N LYS A 277 7.50 -12.01 -13.48
CA LYS A 277 8.42 -12.43 -12.42
C LYS A 277 7.81 -13.61 -11.65
N ILE A 278 8.66 -14.53 -11.18
CA ILE A 278 8.21 -15.67 -10.39
C ILE A 278 8.92 -15.70 -9.04
N LYS A 279 8.12 -15.89 -7.98
CA LYS A 279 8.57 -16.18 -6.62
C LYS A 279 8.00 -17.51 -6.14
N CYS A 280 8.78 -18.24 -5.36
CA CYS A 280 8.42 -19.54 -4.80
C CYS A 280 8.52 -19.47 -3.28
N ASN A 281 7.40 -19.73 -2.60
CA ASN A 281 7.30 -19.85 -1.16
C ASN A 281 7.11 -21.32 -0.80
N LEU A 282 8.12 -21.91 -0.16
CA LEU A 282 8.14 -23.34 0.16
C LEU A 282 7.62 -23.60 1.56
N ILE A 283 6.71 -24.58 1.69
CA ILE A 283 6.19 -25.02 2.99
C ILE A 283 6.46 -26.52 3.15
N ASN A 284 7.22 -26.88 4.19
CA ASN A 284 7.56 -28.24 4.60
C ASN A 284 8.18 -29.13 3.50
N LEU A 285 8.86 -28.53 2.51
CA LEU A 285 9.51 -29.27 1.43
C LEU A 285 10.89 -29.82 1.83
N LEU A 286 11.57 -29.16 2.76
CA LEU A 286 12.93 -29.52 3.14
C LEU A 286 12.93 -30.36 4.43
N PRO A 287 13.80 -31.36 4.53
CA PRO A 287 14.76 -31.80 3.51
C PRO A 287 14.11 -32.66 2.42
N LEU A 288 14.67 -32.60 1.20
CA LEU A 288 14.16 -33.32 0.03
C LEU A 288 14.23 -34.83 0.28
N SER A 289 13.07 -35.48 0.42
CA SER A 289 12.94 -36.93 0.57
C SER A 289 12.51 -37.57 -0.74
N ASN A 290 13.10 -38.71 -1.11
CA ASN A 290 12.64 -39.55 -2.20
C ASN A 290 11.69 -40.62 -1.65
N ASN A 291 10.63 -40.97 -2.38
CA ASN A 291 9.63 -41.97 -1.99
C ASN A 291 10.23 -43.38 -1.70
N LYS A 292 11.50 -43.62 -2.04
CA LYS A 292 12.22 -44.90 -1.89
C LYS A 292 13.02 -45.06 -0.59
N GLY A 293 12.68 -44.33 0.48
CA GLY A 293 12.97 -44.74 1.85
C GLY A 293 14.43 -44.71 2.36
N SER A 294 15.42 -44.18 1.63
CA SER A 294 16.80 -44.14 2.14
C SER A 294 17.57 -42.87 1.76
N GLY A 295 17.45 -41.85 2.62
CA GLY A 295 18.36 -40.70 2.63
C GLY A 295 17.73 -39.36 2.21
N PHE A 296 18.21 -38.29 2.84
CA PHE A 296 17.91 -36.91 2.46
C PHE A 296 18.81 -36.51 1.30
N TYR A 297 18.25 -35.85 0.28
CA TYR A 297 19.02 -35.32 -0.84
C TYR A 297 19.51 -33.90 -0.52
N SER A 298 20.79 -33.66 -0.78
CA SER A 298 21.34 -32.29 -0.85
C SER A 298 20.94 -31.66 -2.17
N ILE A 299 20.57 -30.38 -2.15
CA ILE A 299 20.28 -29.57 -3.34
C ILE A 299 21.43 -29.58 -4.34
N GLU A 300 22.68 -29.62 -3.86
CA GLU A 300 23.88 -29.69 -4.69
C GLU A 300 23.91 -30.93 -5.61
N ARG A 301 23.23 -32.00 -5.21
CA ARG A 301 23.12 -33.25 -6.00
C ARG A 301 21.89 -33.27 -6.91
N CYS A 302 21.06 -32.24 -6.89
CA CYS A 302 19.88 -32.11 -7.72
C CYS A 302 20.11 -31.03 -8.79
N PRO A 303 20.59 -31.38 -10.00
CA PRO A 303 20.90 -30.41 -11.05
C PRO A 303 19.70 -29.56 -11.46
N TYR A 304 18.47 -30.06 -11.27
CA TYR A 304 17.23 -29.35 -11.55
C TYR A 304 16.83 -28.33 -10.47
N PHE A 305 17.37 -28.44 -9.25
CA PHE A 305 17.01 -27.53 -8.15
C PHE A 305 17.76 -26.20 -8.25
N VAL A 306 19.03 -26.21 -8.69
CA VAL A 306 19.87 -25.00 -8.74
C VAL A 306 19.21 -23.86 -9.55
N PRO A 307 18.65 -24.09 -10.76
CA PRO A 307 17.93 -23.05 -11.50
C PRO A 307 16.67 -22.54 -10.80
N MET A 308 16.06 -23.33 -9.92
CA MET A 308 14.86 -22.98 -9.17
C MET A 308 15.18 -22.22 -7.88
N GLY A 309 16.36 -22.45 -7.30
CA GLY A 309 16.82 -21.83 -6.06
C GLY A 309 16.73 -20.30 -6.08
N LYS A 310 17.05 -19.69 -7.24
CA LYS A 310 16.96 -18.24 -7.45
C LYS A 310 15.54 -17.67 -7.37
N HIS A 311 14.52 -18.50 -7.47
CA HIS A 311 13.12 -18.06 -7.37
C HIS A 311 12.56 -18.26 -5.97
N ILE A 312 13.28 -18.94 -5.06
CA ILE A 312 12.82 -19.18 -3.69
C ILE A 312 13.03 -17.92 -2.85
N THR A 313 11.93 -17.32 -2.41
CA THR A 313 11.93 -16.10 -1.59
C THR A 313 11.46 -16.34 -0.16
N SER A 314 10.73 -17.44 0.10
CA SER A 314 10.28 -17.78 1.45
C SER A 314 10.37 -19.27 1.72
N ILE A 315 10.73 -19.61 2.95
CA ILE A 315 10.78 -20.99 3.42
C ILE A 315 10.10 -21.09 4.78
N ALA A 316 9.21 -22.06 4.92
CA ALA A 316 8.66 -22.52 6.18
C ALA A 316 8.90 -24.03 6.34
N ASN A 317 9.53 -24.48 7.43
CA ASN A 317 9.73 -25.91 7.69
C ASN A 317 9.53 -26.28 9.17
N ASP A 318 8.95 -27.47 9.40
CA ASP A 318 8.94 -28.18 10.69
C ASP A 318 10.19 -29.05 10.87
N ILE A 319 10.97 -28.74 11.90
CA ILE A 319 12.23 -29.37 12.25
C ILE A 319 12.00 -30.32 13.42
N LYS A 320 11.85 -31.60 13.06
CA LYS A 320 11.56 -32.69 14.02
C LYS A 320 12.81 -33.27 14.70
N SER A 321 14.01 -33.01 14.16
CA SER A 321 15.27 -33.53 14.70
C SER A 321 16.48 -32.75 14.20
N SER A 322 17.64 -32.89 14.87
CA SER A 322 18.91 -32.28 14.44
C SER A 322 19.39 -32.78 13.07
N ARG A 323 19.02 -34.01 12.66
CA ARG A 323 19.30 -34.52 11.31
C ARG A 323 18.49 -33.77 10.25
N VAL A 324 17.21 -33.52 10.53
CA VAL A 324 16.34 -32.72 9.66
C VAL A 324 16.86 -31.29 9.58
N PHE A 325 17.22 -30.70 10.73
CA PHE A 325 17.83 -29.37 10.82
C PHE A 325 19.07 -29.24 9.94
N PHE A 326 20.04 -30.14 10.09
CA PHE A 326 21.28 -30.12 9.30
C PHE A 326 21.01 -30.05 7.79
N ASN A 327 20.13 -30.93 7.31
CA ASN A 327 19.83 -31.01 5.88
C ASN A 327 19.08 -29.77 5.38
N ILE A 328 18.16 -29.21 6.17
CA ILE A 328 17.45 -27.97 5.83
C ILE A 328 18.45 -26.81 5.75
N MET A 329 19.28 -26.61 6.77
CA MET A 329 20.25 -25.52 6.82
C MET A 329 21.25 -25.60 5.66
N LYS A 330 21.84 -26.78 5.42
CA LYS A 330 22.75 -26.98 4.29
C LYS A 330 22.10 -26.65 2.95
N ASN A 331 20.83 -27.03 2.78
CA ASN A 331 20.08 -26.76 1.56
C ASN A 331 19.77 -25.24 1.38
N MET A 332 19.59 -24.49 2.45
CA MET A 332 19.26 -23.06 2.37
C MET A 332 20.45 -22.16 2.04
N GLN A 333 21.69 -22.63 2.20
CA GLN A 333 22.89 -21.79 1.98
C GLN A 333 23.02 -21.29 0.54
N GLY A 334 22.53 -22.05 -0.43
CA GLY A 334 22.57 -21.67 -1.86
C GLY A 334 21.41 -20.76 -2.30
N LEU A 335 20.55 -20.31 -1.37
CA LEU A 335 19.37 -19.51 -1.70
C LEU A 335 19.66 -18.02 -1.55
N GLU A 336 20.16 -17.44 -2.63
CA GLU A 336 20.58 -16.03 -2.65
C GLU A 336 19.43 -15.05 -2.42
N ASN A 337 18.24 -15.34 -2.96
CA ASN A 337 17.06 -14.46 -2.95
C ASN A 337 16.08 -14.73 -1.79
N LEU A 338 16.53 -15.44 -0.75
CA LEU A 338 15.68 -15.74 0.41
C LEU A 338 15.34 -14.45 1.18
N GLU A 339 14.07 -14.08 1.24
CA GLU A 339 13.54 -12.88 1.91
C GLU A 339 12.97 -13.18 3.31
N MET A 340 12.36 -14.37 3.47
CA MET A 340 11.65 -14.79 4.69
C MET A 340 11.99 -16.24 5.08
N LEU A 341 12.22 -16.46 6.39
CA LEU A 341 12.47 -17.78 6.96
C LEU A 341 11.57 -18.04 8.17
N ILE A 342 10.90 -19.20 8.17
CA ILE A 342 10.06 -19.70 9.27
C ILE A 342 10.57 -21.08 9.66
N ILE A 343 11.04 -21.21 10.90
CA ILE A 343 11.49 -22.48 11.48
C ILE A 343 10.57 -22.84 12.65
N SER A 344 9.82 -23.93 12.51
CA SER A 344 9.22 -24.61 13.66
C SER A 344 10.19 -25.65 14.16
N LEU A 345 10.57 -25.59 15.43
CA LEU A 345 11.52 -26.49 16.05
C LEU A 345 10.84 -27.28 17.17
N ARG A 346 10.80 -28.60 17.02
CA ARG A 346 10.39 -29.50 18.09
C ARG A 346 11.49 -29.62 19.14
N PHE A 347 11.07 -29.89 20.38
CA PHE A 347 11.97 -30.08 21.52
C PHE A 347 13.13 -31.04 21.23
N SER A 348 14.33 -30.48 21.00
CA SER A 348 15.57 -31.21 20.73
C SER A 348 16.78 -30.31 20.94
N ASP A 349 17.90 -30.82 21.48
CA ASP A 349 19.16 -30.05 21.56
C ASP A 349 19.89 -30.13 20.22
N LEU A 350 19.83 -29.06 19.43
CA LEU A 350 20.35 -29.04 18.06
C LEU A 350 21.85 -29.28 18.05
N LYS A 351 22.60 -28.54 18.88
CA LYS A 351 24.06 -28.59 18.92
C LYS A 351 24.56 -29.95 19.36
N LYS A 352 24.01 -30.52 20.44
CA LYS A 352 24.37 -31.89 20.87
C LYS A 352 23.97 -32.94 19.84
N GLY A 353 22.82 -32.77 19.18
CA GLY A 353 22.39 -33.69 18.13
C GLY A 353 23.33 -33.68 16.92
N LEU A 354 23.82 -32.50 16.50
CA LEU A 354 24.81 -32.38 15.43
C LEU A 354 26.18 -32.96 15.84
N GLN A 355 26.61 -32.74 17.09
CA GLN A 355 27.84 -33.35 17.62
C GLN A 355 27.77 -34.88 17.65
N ARG A 356 26.61 -35.47 17.99
CA ARG A 356 26.39 -36.93 17.89
C ARG A 356 26.47 -37.44 16.45
N MET A 357 26.18 -36.58 15.47
CA MET A 357 26.38 -36.85 14.04
C MET A 357 27.82 -36.59 13.58
N LYS A 358 28.75 -36.29 14.49
CA LYS A 358 30.16 -35.92 14.23
C LYS A 358 30.31 -34.65 13.37
N ILE A 359 29.34 -33.74 13.44
CA ILE A 359 29.39 -32.42 12.78
C ILE A 359 29.84 -31.40 13.83
N PHE A 360 31.03 -30.84 13.63
CA PHE A 360 31.64 -29.88 14.55
C PHE A 360 31.84 -28.48 13.94
N ASP A 361 31.97 -28.41 12.61
CA ASP A 361 32.01 -27.14 11.88
C ASP A 361 30.59 -26.67 11.56
N PHE A 362 30.11 -25.70 12.33
CA PHE A 362 28.78 -25.12 12.17
C PHE A 362 28.76 -23.90 11.25
N ASP A 363 29.92 -23.36 10.86
CA ASP A 363 29.97 -22.22 9.93
C ASP A 363 29.43 -22.63 8.56
N ASN A 364 29.60 -23.91 8.20
CA ASN A 364 28.97 -24.57 7.06
C ASN A 364 27.44 -24.72 7.15
N LEU A 365 26.77 -24.16 8.16
CA LEU A 365 25.30 -24.08 8.24
C LEU A 365 24.80 -22.62 8.29
N SER A 366 25.70 -21.66 8.16
CA SER A 366 25.38 -20.24 8.26
C SER A 366 24.62 -19.73 7.05
N LEU A 367 23.66 -18.84 7.30
CA LEU A 367 22.90 -18.07 6.31
C LEU A 367 23.40 -16.62 6.20
N LYS A 368 24.60 -16.31 6.72
CA LYS A 368 25.19 -14.97 6.66
C LYS A 368 25.31 -14.39 5.24
N ASN A 369 25.36 -15.26 4.23
CA ASN A 369 25.42 -14.88 2.82
C ASN A 369 24.06 -14.48 2.22
N CYS A 370 22.94 -14.77 2.88
CA CYS A 370 21.59 -14.45 2.40
C CYS A 370 21.28 -12.96 2.62
N LYS A 371 21.76 -12.08 1.72
CA LYS A 371 21.67 -10.61 1.86
C LYS A 371 20.24 -10.06 1.84
N TYR A 372 19.28 -10.82 1.31
CA TYR A 372 17.88 -10.41 1.22
C TYR A 372 17.02 -10.90 2.38
N LEU A 373 17.57 -11.70 3.32
CA LEU A 373 16.78 -12.26 4.42
C LEU A 373 16.44 -11.17 5.44
N LYS A 374 15.24 -10.61 5.32
CA LYS A 374 14.75 -9.50 6.15
C LYS A 374 13.89 -9.95 7.32
N ARG A 375 13.22 -11.10 7.20
CA ARG A 375 12.29 -11.61 8.21
C ARG A 375 12.63 -13.03 8.65
N VAL A 376 12.77 -13.22 9.96
CA VAL A 376 12.98 -14.53 10.58
C VAL A 376 11.91 -14.79 11.64
N ILE A 377 11.30 -15.97 11.57
CA ILE A 377 10.31 -16.46 12.55
C ILE A 377 10.82 -17.76 13.16
N LEU A 378 10.95 -17.79 14.48
CA LEU A 378 11.32 -18.99 15.23
C LEU A 378 10.14 -19.42 16.11
N TYR A 379 9.65 -20.63 15.88
CA TYR A 379 8.58 -21.25 16.64
C TYR A 379 9.08 -22.47 17.39
N PHE A 380 8.97 -22.48 18.72
CA PHE A 380 9.43 -23.59 19.56
C PHE A 380 8.26 -24.50 19.95
N GLU A 381 7.94 -25.46 19.08
CA GLU A 381 6.80 -26.37 19.20
C GLU A 381 7.03 -27.47 20.24
N GLY A 382 6.02 -27.78 21.06
CA GLY A 382 6.06 -28.87 22.05
C GLY A 382 6.93 -28.60 23.28
N TYR A 383 7.55 -27.42 23.40
CA TYR A 383 8.30 -27.04 24.59
C TYR A 383 7.40 -26.84 25.82
N LYS A 384 6.09 -26.62 25.65
CA LYS A 384 5.10 -26.47 26.74
C LYS A 384 4.73 -27.78 27.45
N GLU A 385 5.06 -28.96 26.90
CA GLU A 385 4.52 -30.28 27.34
C GLU A 385 5.50 -31.22 28.09
N LYS A 386 6.80 -30.89 28.24
CA LYS A 386 7.86 -31.77 28.84
C LYS A 386 8.24 -31.50 30.32
N ARG A 387 9.18 -32.17 30.99
CA ARG A 387 9.51 -31.81 32.40
C ARG A 387 10.20 -30.43 32.48
N ASN A 388 9.91 -29.61 33.51
CA ASN A 388 10.28 -28.17 33.57
C ASN A 388 11.79 -27.89 33.67
N ASP A 389 12.59 -28.80 34.20
CA ASP A 389 14.00 -28.62 34.55
C ASP A 389 14.96 -28.54 33.35
N LEU A 390 14.69 -29.29 32.27
CA LEU A 390 15.58 -29.34 31.09
C LEU A 390 15.17 -28.37 29.95
N ARG A 391 14.00 -27.75 30.03
CA ARG A 391 13.43 -26.96 28.92
C ARG A 391 14.19 -25.67 28.65
N ILE A 392 14.44 -24.89 29.70
CA ILE A 392 15.03 -23.55 29.60
C ILE A 392 16.47 -23.61 29.05
N PRO A 393 17.37 -24.47 29.55
CA PRO A 393 18.73 -24.54 29.01
C PRO A 393 18.79 -24.97 27.54
N ILE A 394 17.94 -25.92 27.13
CA ILE A 394 17.88 -26.38 25.74
C ILE A 394 17.32 -25.28 24.83
N PHE A 395 16.28 -24.57 25.28
CA PHE A 395 15.74 -23.41 24.57
C PHE A 395 16.81 -22.34 24.37
N TYR A 396 17.54 -21.95 25.42
CA TYR A 396 18.60 -20.94 25.33
C TYR A 396 19.71 -21.36 24.37
N ASN A 397 20.17 -22.60 24.47
CA ASN A 397 21.21 -23.12 23.59
C ASN A 397 20.77 -23.10 22.14
N ASN A 398 19.53 -23.51 21.84
CA ASN A 398 19.00 -23.49 20.48
C ASN A 398 18.80 -22.07 19.97
N LEU A 399 18.24 -21.15 20.77
CA LEU A 399 18.00 -19.78 20.36
C LEU A 399 19.30 -19.03 20.07
N LYS A 400 20.31 -19.15 20.95
CA LYS A 400 21.65 -18.59 20.73
C LYS A 400 22.31 -19.19 19.49
N PHE A 401 22.20 -20.50 19.31
CA PHE A 401 22.76 -21.18 18.15
C PHE A 401 22.08 -20.74 16.84
N LEU A 402 20.75 -20.72 16.78
CA LEU A 402 20.00 -20.26 15.61
C LEU A 402 20.33 -18.80 15.28
N ALA A 403 20.37 -17.91 16.27
CA ALA A 403 20.75 -16.52 16.06
C ALA A 403 22.14 -16.37 15.43
N SER A 404 23.12 -17.20 15.86
CA SER A 404 24.48 -17.18 15.31
C SER A 404 24.59 -17.55 13.83
N LEU A 405 23.58 -18.26 13.30
CA LEU A 405 23.52 -18.67 11.90
C LEU A 405 22.84 -17.62 11.01
N MET A 406 22.10 -16.66 11.57
CA MET A 406 21.36 -15.65 10.81
C MET A 406 22.26 -14.51 10.30
N PRO A 407 21.90 -13.87 9.17
CA PRO A 407 22.63 -12.71 8.66
C PRO A 407 22.27 -11.43 9.43
N SER A 408 23.17 -10.44 9.35
CA SER A 408 22.96 -9.14 9.98
C SER A 408 21.89 -8.29 9.30
N CYS A 409 21.44 -8.65 8.09
CA CYS A 409 20.43 -7.90 7.33
C CYS A 409 18.99 -8.10 7.82
N VAL A 410 18.76 -8.97 8.82
CA VAL A 410 17.44 -9.21 9.42
C VAL A 410 16.92 -7.95 10.10
N GLU A 411 15.71 -7.53 9.72
CA GLU A 411 15.05 -6.33 10.24
C GLU A 411 13.80 -6.65 11.06
N ARG A 412 13.20 -7.82 10.83
CA ARG A 412 12.04 -8.32 11.57
C ARG A 412 12.34 -9.69 12.17
N PHE A 413 12.12 -9.80 13.47
CA PHE A 413 12.27 -11.04 14.21
C PHE A 413 10.98 -11.37 14.95
N ASP A 414 10.41 -12.55 14.68
CA ASP A 414 9.22 -13.05 15.33
C ASP A 414 9.62 -14.27 16.19
N LEU A 415 9.34 -14.25 17.48
CA LEU A 415 9.61 -15.34 18.43
C LEU A 415 8.31 -15.87 19.00
N ILE A 416 8.09 -17.18 18.88
CA ILE A 416 6.85 -17.84 19.26
C ILE A 416 7.18 -19.01 20.22
N ASN A 417 6.49 -19.10 21.35
CA ASN A 417 6.73 -20.04 22.45
C ASN A 417 8.14 -19.90 23.06
N GLY A 418 8.55 -18.67 23.41
CA GLY A 418 9.83 -18.40 24.07
C GLY A 418 9.74 -18.50 25.59
N PHE A 419 10.84 -18.84 26.26
CA PHE A 419 10.86 -18.99 27.71
C PHE A 419 11.94 -18.11 28.33
N GLU A 420 11.59 -17.41 29.42
CA GLU A 420 12.52 -16.72 30.33
C GLU A 420 13.60 -15.87 29.62
N LEU A 421 13.24 -15.06 28.62
CA LEU A 421 14.25 -14.24 27.92
C LEU A 421 15.09 -13.41 28.91
N THR A 422 16.41 -13.56 28.80
CA THR A 422 17.42 -12.87 29.61
C THR A 422 18.17 -11.82 28.78
N ASN A 423 18.85 -10.90 29.46
CA ASN A 423 19.77 -9.93 28.88
C ASN A 423 20.84 -10.62 28.02
N GLU A 424 21.43 -11.70 28.51
CA GLU A 424 22.50 -12.43 27.81
C GLU A 424 22.00 -13.01 26.46
N ILE A 425 20.75 -13.50 26.41
CA ILE A 425 20.16 -14.04 25.19
C ILE A 425 19.89 -12.94 24.19
N THR A 426 19.24 -11.85 24.59
CA THR A 426 18.91 -10.76 23.69
C THR A 426 20.17 -10.02 23.22
N GLU A 427 21.20 -9.91 24.05
CA GLU A 427 22.54 -9.43 23.65
C GLU A 427 23.17 -10.34 22.58
N THR A 428 23.06 -11.67 22.76
CA THR A 428 23.54 -12.63 21.76
C THR A 428 22.78 -12.47 20.44
N ILE A 429 21.46 -12.35 20.48
CA ILE A 429 20.63 -12.14 19.29
C ILE A 429 21.02 -10.82 18.60
N SER A 430 21.10 -9.73 19.36
CA SER A 430 21.47 -8.39 18.86
C SER A 430 22.88 -8.36 18.26
N LYS A 431 23.82 -9.12 18.81
CA LYS A 431 25.18 -9.28 18.25
C LYS A 431 25.16 -9.83 16.82
N PHE A 432 24.32 -10.82 16.54
CA PHE A 432 24.27 -11.48 15.22
C PHE A 432 23.27 -10.83 14.26
N MET A 433 22.16 -10.29 14.78
CA MET A 433 21.12 -9.59 14.04
C MET A 433 20.96 -8.14 14.57
N PRO A 434 21.96 -7.27 14.38
CA PRO A 434 21.97 -5.93 14.97
C PRO A 434 20.93 -4.98 14.36
N ASN A 435 20.37 -5.30 13.19
CA ASN A 435 19.46 -4.43 12.44
C ASN A 435 17.98 -4.70 12.72
N ILE A 436 17.63 -5.48 13.75
CA ILE A 436 16.23 -5.72 14.13
C ILE A 436 15.55 -4.39 14.49
N LYS A 437 14.54 -4.03 13.71
CA LYS A 437 13.69 -2.84 13.87
C LYS A 437 12.31 -3.20 14.42
N LEU A 438 11.81 -4.40 14.10
CA LEU A 438 10.52 -4.93 14.57
C LEU A 438 10.72 -6.27 15.26
N LEU A 439 10.26 -6.34 16.51
CA LEU A 439 10.19 -7.57 17.29
C LEU A 439 8.73 -7.94 17.55
N ILE A 440 8.36 -9.18 17.24
CA ILE A 440 7.04 -9.73 17.59
C ILE A 440 7.22 -10.93 18.49
N THR A 441 6.51 -10.96 19.61
CA THR A 441 6.55 -12.07 20.57
C THR A 441 5.18 -12.63 20.82
N TYR A 442 5.09 -13.96 20.82
CA TYR A 442 3.86 -14.71 21.07
C TYR A 442 4.13 -15.86 22.02
N ASP A 443 3.41 -15.94 23.14
CA ASP A 443 3.67 -16.91 24.20
C ASP A 443 5.14 -16.87 24.65
N VAL A 444 5.65 -15.67 24.96
CA VAL A 444 7.06 -15.47 25.35
C VAL A 444 7.17 -14.93 26.77
N SER A 445 7.79 -15.68 27.68
CA SER A 445 8.09 -15.18 29.03
C SER A 445 9.47 -14.52 29.13
N TYR A 446 9.61 -13.63 30.13
CA TYR A 446 10.80 -12.81 30.35
C TYR A 446 11.32 -13.02 31.77
N LYS A 447 12.63 -13.22 31.91
CA LYS A 447 13.29 -13.30 33.21
C LYS A 447 13.85 -11.95 33.64
N ASP A 448 14.46 -11.23 32.69
CA ASP A 448 15.01 -9.90 32.92
C ASP A 448 14.08 -8.86 32.28
N SER A 449 13.58 -7.89 33.07
CA SER A 449 12.70 -6.83 32.55
C SER A 449 13.40 -5.96 31.50
N THR A 450 14.72 -5.82 31.59
CA THR A 450 15.54 -4.93 30.76
C THR A 450 16.07 -5.57 29.47
N CYS A 451 15.74 -6.83 29.18
CA CYS A 451 16.34 -7.59 28.08
C CYS A 451 16.15 -6.98 26.69
N LEU A 452 15.09 -6.22 26.46
CA LEU A 452 14.88 -5.57 25.18
C LEU A 452 15.87 -4.43 24.89
N ASN A 453 16.57 -3.89 25.90
CA ASN A 453 17.55 -2.82 25.72
C ASN A 453 18.76 -3.25 24.88
N ALA A 454 18.99 -4.56 24.74
CA ALA A 454 20.02 -5.09 23.84
C ALA A 454 19.79 -4.69 22.36
N PHE A 455 18.53 -4.50 21.94
CA PHE A 455 18.18 -4.17 20.55
C PHE A 455 18.24 -2.67 20.28
N LYS A 456 19.43 -2.15 19.95
CA LYS A 456 19.68 -0.71 19.74
C LYS A 456 18.83 -0.07 18.63
N ASN A 457 18.45 -0.86 17.62
CA ASN A 457 17.69 -0.38 16.45
C ASN A 457 16.19 -0.67 16.54
N LEU A 458 15.69 -1.19 17.66
CA LEU A 458 14.29 -1.58 17.81
C LEU A 458 13.39 -0.34 17.81
N GLN A 459 12.50 -0.24 16.81
CA GLN A 459 11.56 0.87 16.63
C GLN A 459 10.13 0.47 16.94
N ALA A 460 9.77 -0.78 16.71
CA ALA A 460 8.44 -1.31 16.95
C ALA A 460 8.49 -2.64 17.72
N PHE A 461 7.60 -2.80 18.68
CA PHE A 461 7.48 -4.02 19.48
C PHE A 461 6.01 -4.43 19.61
N ILE A 462 5.70 -5.68 19.28
CA ILE A 462 4.36 -6.26 19.36
C ILE A 462 4.42 -7.48 20.27
N SER A 463 3.72 -7.43 21.40
CA SER A 463 3.59 -8.56 22.33
C SER A 463 2.16 -9.07 22.30
N TYR A 464 1.99 -10.39 22.21
CA TYR A 464 0.69 -11.04 22.41
C TYR A 464 0.44 -11.46 23.88
N ASP A 465 1.30 -10.99 24.78
CA ASP A 465 1.26 -11.30 26.21
C ASP A 465 1.47 -10.04 27.07
N TYR A 466 0.85 -10.05 28.27
CA TYR A 466 1.01 -9.02 29.29
C TYR A 466 2.19 -9.33 30.21
N TYR A 467 3.35 -8.77 29.89
CA TYR A 467 4.52 -8.84 30.76
C TYR A 467 5.00 -7.44 31.17
N ASN A 468 5.46 -7.34 32.42
CA ASN A 468 6.10 -6.14 32.94
C ASN A 468 7.55 -6.08 32.46
N ILE A 469 7.75 -5.53 31.27
CA ILE A 469 9.06 -5.40 30.63
C ILE A 469 9.38 -3.93 30.36
N ASP A 470 10.66 -3.59 30.52
CA ASP A 470 11.16 -2.26 30.25
C ASP A 470 11.30 -2.07 28.75
N ILE A 471 10.40 -1.26 28.19
CA ILE A 471 10.44 -0.94 26.77
C ILE A 471 11.64 0.00 26.52
N PRO A 472 12.53 -0.25 25.55
CA PRO A 472 13.66 0.62 25.25
C PRO A 472 13.20 1.97 24.68
N LYS A 473 13.92 3.08 24.95
CA LYS A 473 13.55 4.43 24.45
C LYS A 473 13.46 4.53 22.92
N SER A 474 14.17 3.66 22.19
CA SER A 474 14.15 3.60 20.72
C SER A 474 12.78 3.18 20.16
N VAL A 475 11.96 2.48 20.96
CA VAL A 475 10.63 2.01 20.56
C VAL A 475 9.66 3.19 20.47
N LYS A 476 9.19 3.44 19.25
CA LYS A 476 8.22 4.49 18.89
C LYS A 476 6.80 3.96 18.82
N PHE A 477 6.64 2.68 18.51
CA PHE A 477 5.37 1.98 18.37
C PHE A 477 5.37 0.73 19.24
N LEU A 478 4.37 0.61 20.12
CA LEU A 478 4.20 -0.54 21.01
C LEU A 478 2.78 -1.07 20.86
N ALA A 479 2.62 -2.37 20.64
CA ALA A 479 1.32 -3.03 20.68
C ALA A 479 1.34 -4.18 21.69
N ILE A 480 0.32 -4.23 22.55
CA ILE A 480 0.07 -5.29 23.53
C ILE A 480 -1.28 -5.88 23.21
N LEU A 481 -1.29 -7.11 22.70
CA LEU A 481 -2.47 -7.74 22.11
C LEU A 481 -2.87 -8.93 22.97
N GLN A 482 -4.13 -9.01 23.36
CA GLN A 482 -4.66 -10.13 24.12
C GLN A 482 -5.26 -11.14 23.15
N ARG A 483 -4.63 -12.31 23.03
CA ARG A 483 -5.36 -13.48 22.54
C ARG A 483 -6.11 -14.08 23.72
N VAL A 484 -7.43 -14.21 23.57
CA VAL A 484 -8.33 -14.83 24.55
C VAL A 484 -7.83 -16.24 24.85
N SER A 485 -7.00 -16.36 25.88
CA SER A 485 -6.73 -17.60 26.59
C SER A 485 -7.76 -17.66 27.70
N LEU A 486 -8.75 -18.54 27.53
CA LEU A 486 -9.82 -18.86 28.50
C LEU A 486 -9.32 -19.52 29.79
N THR A 487 -8.01 -19.61 30.01
CA THR A 487 -7.43 -20.17 31.24
C THR A 487 -7.00 -19.04 32.16
N ASP A 488 -7.92 -18.71 33.07
CA ASP A 488 -7.76 -18.40 34.50
C ASP A 488 -6.50 -17.66 34.98
N CYS A 489 -6.77 -16.57 35.71
CA CYS A 489 -5.88 -15.87 36.64
C CYS A 489 -4.67 -15.12 36.04
N VAL A 490 -4.92 -14.13 35.18
CA VAL A 490 -3.97 -13.01 35.06
C VAL A 490 -4.35 -11.96 36.10
N ASP A 491 -3.42 -11.63 36.99
CA ASP A 491 -3.57 -10.62 38.04
C ASP A 491 -3.93 -9.25 37.44
N GLU A 492 -5.21 -8.87 37.53
CA GLU A 492 -5.72 -7.60 37.02
C GLU A 492 -4.91 -6.40 37.54
N SER A 493 -4.36 -6.51 38.75
CA SER A 493 -3.55 -5.45 39.36
C SER A 493 -2.20 -5.27 38.65
N LEU A 494 -1.56 -6.35 38.22
CA LEU A 494 -0.31 -6.32 37.46
C LEU A 494 -0.53 -5.68 36.08
N ASN A 495 -1.62 -6.04 35.41
CA ASN A 495 -1.98 -5.47 34.12
C ASN A 495 -2.23 -3.96 34.21
N GLN A 496 -2.95 -3.50 35.23
CA GLN A 496 -3.17 -2.07 35.46
C GLN A 496 -1.86 -1.32 35.71
N LYS A 497 -0.93 -1.90 36.48
CA LYS A 497 0.38 -1.30 36.74
C LYS A 497 1.22 -1.17 35.47
N VAL A 498 1.27 -2.20 34.65
CA VAL A 498 1.98 -2.20 33.36
C VAL A 498 1.37 -1.17 32.40
N LEU A 499 0.05 -1.16 32.25
CA LEU A 499 -0.67 -0.20 31.41
C LEU A 499 -0.47 1.24 31.89
N SER A 500 -0.46 1.48 33.21
CA SER A 500 -0.18 2.80 33.78
C SER A 500 1.23 3.28 33.44
N THR A 501 2.21 2.37 33.41
CA THR A 501 3.60 2.67 33.08
C THR A 501 3.74 3.05 31.60
N TYR A 502 3.13 2.27 30.70
CA TYR A 502 3.15 2.57 29.27
C TYR A 502 2.34 3.83 28.94
N SER A 503 1.19 4.04 29.60
CA SER A 503 0.36 5.24 29.40
C SER A 503 1.05 6.53 29.87
N LYS A 504 1.97 6.47 30.84
CA LYS A 504 2.81 7.60 31.23
C LYS A 504 3.87 7.92 30.17
N ARG A 505 4.41 6.89 29.52
CA ARG A 505 5.44 7.04 28.49
C ARG A 505 4.88 7.48 27.14
N PHE A 506 3.73 6.94 26.74
CA PHE A 506 3.14 7.16 25.43
C PHE A 506 1.91 8.07 25.53
N LYS A 507 1.99 9.21 24.86
CA LYS A 507 0.95 10.23 24.87
C LYS A 507 -0.27 9.82 24.05
N LYS A 508 -0.12 8.95 23.05
CA LYS A 508 -1.22 8.49 22.19
C LYS A 508 -1.45 7.01 22.42
N SER A 509 -2.71 6.60 22.46
CA SER A 509 -3.02 5.18 22.46
C SER A 509 -4.40 4.85 21.89
N LEU A 510 -4.51 3.62 21.41
CA LEU A 510 -5.74 2.96 21.02
C LEU A 510 -6.02 1.79 21.95
N GLN A 511 -7.30 1.49 22.15
CA GLN A 511 -7.74 0.38 22.98
C GLN A 511 -8.96 -0.34 22.36
N THR A 512 -8.93 -1.67 22.29
CA THR A 512 -10.13 -2.48 21.98
C THR A 512 -10.95 -2.76 23.22
N THR A 513 -12.22 -3.15 23.02
CA THR A 513 -13.05 -3.72 24.09
C THR A 513 -12.51 -5.03 24.65
N LYS A 514 -11.64 -5.73 23.89
CA LYS A 514 -11.03 -7.00 24.28
C LYS A 514 -9.73 -6.83 25.07
N GLY A 515 -9.33 -5.59 25.38
CA GLY A 515 -8.11 -5.32 26.12
C GLY A 515 -6.84 -5.34 25.28
N ASP A 516 -6.93 -5.10 23.96
CA ASP A 516 -5.74 -4.83 23.14
C ASP A 516 -5.39 -3.35 23.23
N TYR A 517 -4.10 -3.03 23.22
CA TYR A 517 -3.61 -1.65 23.23
C TYR A 517 -2.54 -1.41 22.16
N ILE A 518 -2.60 -0.24 21.55
CA ILE A 518 -1.52 0.31 20.73
C ILE A 518 -1.09 1.63 21.36
N PHE A 519 0.21 1.86 21.48
CA PHE A 519 0.81 3.05 22.06
C PHE A 519 1.83 3.66 21.10
N PHE A 520 1.78 4.98 20.97
CA PHE A 520 2.71 5.77 20.17
C PHE A 520 2.74 7.22 20.65
N ASN A 521 3.64 8.04 20.08
CA ASN A 521 3.81 9.44 20.46
C ASN A 521 3.59 10.42 19.32
N ASP A 522 4.06 10.06 18.12
CA ASP A 522 4.04 10.93 16.96
C ASP A 522 2.85 10.58 16.07
N ILE A 523 1.89 11.50 15.97
CA ILE A 523 0.68 11.29 15.16
C ILE A 523 0.99 11.30 13.67
N LEU A 524 2.07 11.95 13.25
CA LEU A 524 2.51 11.89 11.86
C LEU A 524 3.07 10.52 11.49
N GLN A 525 3.38 9.69 12.49
CA GLN A 525 3.78 8.30 12.31
C GLN A 525 2.59 7.33 12.40
N TRP A 526 1.35 7.83 12.51
CA TRP A 526 0.17 6.96 12.45
C TRP A 526 0.01 6.35 11.06
N ASP A 527 0.09 7.20 10.02
CA ASP A 527 0.02 6.69 8.66
C ASP A 527 1.24 5.89 8.19
N ILE A 528 2.45 5.97 8.82
CA ILE A 528 3.76 5.74 8.14
C ILE A 528 3.56 4.99 6.84
N VAL A 529 3.25 5.80 5.83
CA VAL A 529 3.36 5.40 4.45
C VAL A 529 4.85 5.17 4.37
N ILE A 530 5.23 3.90 4.27
CA ILE A 530 6.52 3.56 3.69
C ILE A 530 6.49 4.31 2.37
N SER A 531 7.21 5.42 2.26
CA SER A 531 7.41 6.08 0.98
C SER A 531 7.97 5.01 0.06
N GLU A 532 7.11 4.51 -0.82
CA GLU A 532 7.48 3.45 -1.72
C GLU A 532 8.44 4.07 -2.77
N PRO A 533 9.45 3.34 -3.24
CA PRO A 533 10.11 3.71 -4.49
C PRO A 533 9.03 3.94 -5.55
N CYS A 534 9.14 5.01 -6.33
CA CYS A 534 8.21 5.22 -7.42
C CYS A 534 8.35 4.07 -8.43
N ALA A 535 7.27 3.34 -8.68
CA ALA A 535 7.27 2.19 -9.57
C ALA A 535 7.77 2.60 -10.97
N GLY A 536 8.80 1.91 -11.47
CA GLY A 536 9.38 2.18 -12.79
C GLY A 536 10.31 3.39 -12.87
N LEU A 537 10.58 4.09 -11.77
CA LEU A 537 11.45 5.28 -11.73
C LEU A 537 12.64 5.06 -10.78
N PRO A 538 13.78 4.55 -11.26
CA PRO A 538 14.96 4.30 -10.43
C PRO A 538 15.43 5.57 -9.69
N GLY A 539 15.53 5.47 -8.35
CA GLY A 539 16.00 6.58 -7.51
C GLY A 539 14.95 7.65 -7.17
N TYR A 540 13.72 7.54 -7.69
CA TYR A 540 12.62 8.40 -7.28
C TYR A 540 11.85 7.80 -6.10
N PHE A 541 11.48 8.66 -5.15
CA PHE A 541 10.69 8.29 -3.98
C PHE A 541 9.33 8.98 -4.02
N MET A 542 8.28 8.21 -3.73
CA MET A 542 6.93 8.76 -3.66
C MET A 542 6.77 9.53 -2.35
N ALA A 543 6.54 10.83 -2.47
CA ALA A 543 6.23 11.70 -1.35
C ALA A 543 4.74 11.60 -0.95
N ILE A 544 4.42 12.12 0.23
CA ILE A 544 3.05 12.14 0.78
C ILE A 544 2.06 12.97 -0.05
N ASN A 545 2.55 13.92 -0.86
CA ASN A 545 1.75 14.67 -1.84
C ASN A 545 1.53 13.90 -3.15
N ARG A 546 1.91 12.61 -3.19
CA ARG A 546 1.84 11.72 -4.35
C ARG A 546 2.68 12.16 -5.55
N LYS A 547 3.67 13.03 -5.36
CA LYS A 547 4.68 13.34 -6.37
C LYS A 547 5.91 12.47 -6.18
N CYS A 548 6.61 12.20 -7.28
CA CYS A 548 7.85 11.44 -7.25
C CYS A 548 9.03 12.41 -7.22
N TYR A 549 9.89 12.29 -6.21
CA TYR A 549 11.09 13.11 -6.10
C TYR A 549 12.35 12.25 -6.15
N LYS A 550 13.30 12.64 -6.99
CA LYS A 550 14.69 12.17 -6.92
C LYS A 550 15.54 13.27 -6.31
N ILE A 551 16.26 12.95 -5.24
CA ILE A 551 17.01 13.92 -4.43
C ILE A 551 18.48 13.86 -4.81
N TYR A 552 19.05 15.03 -5.09
CA TYR A 552 20.46 15.23 -5.40
C TYR A 552 21.13 16.06 -4.31
N HIS A 553 22.29 15.59 -3.84
CA HIS A 553 22.97 16.14 -2.67
C HIS A 553 24.51 16.07 -2.73
N GLU A 554 25.09 15.73 -3.87
CA GLU A 554 26.55 15.73 -4.09
C GLU A 554 26.98 16.98 -4.86
N HIS A 555 28.27 17.33 -4.83
CA HIS A 555 28.84 18.44 -5.61
C HIS A 555 28.68 18.15 -7.12
N LEU A 556 27.54 18.57 -7.67
CA LEU A 556 27.26 18.54 -9.09
C LEU A 556 27.53 19.92 -9.65
N ASP A 557 27.99 19.98 -10.91
CA ASP A 557 28.15 21.26 -11.60
C ASP A 557 26.82 22.00 -11.60
N LYS A 558 26.82 23.13 -10.90
CA LYS A 558 25.70 24.01 -10.62
C LYS A 558 24.96 24.50 -11.86
N TYR A 559 25.61 24.53 -13.02
CA TYR A 559 24.98 24.89 -14.29
C TYR A 559 24.19 23.73 -14.91
N LEU A 560 24.33 22.51 -14.39
CA LEU A 560 23.75 21.29 -14.95
C LEU A 560 22.56 20.75 -14.15
N MET A 561 22.12 21.36 -13.04
CA MET A 561 21.00 20.84 -12.22
C MET A 561 19.74 20.55 -13.05
N LYS A 562 19.40 21.47 -13.97
CA LYS A 562 18.26 21.30 -14.88
C LYS A 562 18.49 20.13 -15.84
N GLN A 563 19.69 20.03 -16.42
CA GLN A 563 20.07 18.96 -17.33
C GLN A 563 20.07 17.59 -16.64
N PHE A 564 20.49 17.50 -15.37
CA PHE A 564 20.41 16.27 -14.60
C PHE A 564 18.96 15.81 -14.41
N CYS A 565 18.04 16.72 -14.11
CA CYS A 565 16.63 16.37 -14.05
C CYS A 565 16.09 15.95 -15.42
N GLU A 566 16.44 16.66 -16.49
CA GLU A 566 16.02 16.33 -17.87
C GLU A 566 16.58 14.97 -18.33
N MET A 567 17.82 14.61 -17.97
CA MET A 567 18.43 13.31 -18.27
C MET A 567 17.69 12.15 -17.61
N ASP A 568 17.10 12.38 -16.44
CA ASP A 568 16.22 11.44 -15.78
C ASP A 568 14.76 11.53 -16.26
N GLU A 569 14.48 12.32 -17.30
CA GLU A 569 13.15 12.68 -17.82
C GLU A 569 12.24 13.38 -16.78
N GLY A 570 12.81 13.95 -15.72
CA GLY A 570 12.12 14.76 -14.72
C GLY A 570 12.25 16.26 -14.99
N ILE A 571 11.59 17.06 -14.17
CA ILE A 571 11.77 18.51 -14.13
C ILE A 571 12.41 18.93 -12.81
N LEU A 572 13.20 20.00 -12.83
CA LEU A 572 13.73 20.54 -11.59
C LEU A 572 12.58 21.10 -10.74
N SER A 573 12.43 20.58 -9.53
CA SER A 573 11.32 20.92 -8.65
C SER A 573 11.37 22.39 -8.24
N GLY A 574 10.29 23.12 -8.48
CA GLY A 574 10.08 24.47 -7.94
C GLY A 574 9.45 24.46 -6.54
N PHE A 575 8.98 23.30 -6.07
CA PHE A 575 8.30 23.13 -4.78
C PHE A 575 7.22 24.20 -4.52
N ILE A 576 6.36 24.44 -5.52
CA ILE A 576 5.50 25.63 -5.62
C ILE A 576 4.62 25.83 -4.38
N THR A 577 4.19 24.74 -3.74
CA THR A 577 3.31 24.80 -2.56
C THR A 577 4.00 24.41 -1.25
N ASP A 578 3.47 24.88 -0.12
CA ASP A 578 3.88 24.41 1.22
C ASP A 578 3.74 22.89 1.40
N SER A 579 2.78 22.29 0.68
CA SER A 579 2.60 20.84 0.64
C SER A 579 3.79 20.15 -0.03
N ASP A 580 4.27 20.67 -1.17
CA ASP A 580 5.46 20.16 -1.86
C ASP A 580 6.71 20.28 -1.00
N ILE A 581 6.87 21.41 -0.32
CA ILE A 581 7.94 21.64 0.65
C ILE A 581 7.91 20.59 1.75
N HIS A 582 6.76 20.45 2.40
CA HIS A 582 6.60 19.53 3.51
C HIS A 582 6.89 18.09 3.08
N ALA A 583 6.36 17.69 1.93
CA ALA A 583 6.50 16.34 1.41
C ALA A 583 7.96 16.01 1.04
N PHE A 584 8.68 16.96 0.43
CA PHE A 584 10.09 16.83 0.13
C PHE A 584 10.98 16.73 1.38
N ILE A 585 10.70 17.56 2.40
CA ILE A 585 11.44 17.50 3.68
C ILE A 585 11.23 16.16 4.39
N GLN A 586 10.01 15.62 4.34
CA GLN A 586 9.73 14.30 4.92
C GLN A 586 10.57 13.21 4.23
N LEU A 587 10.66 13.24 2.89
CA LEU A 587 11.54 12.33 2.14
C LEU A 587 13.02 12.48 2.53
N LEU A 588 13.51 13.72 2.62
CA LEU A 588 14.88 13.99 3.09
C LEU A 588 15.14 13.42 4.49
N ASN A 589 14.22 13.64 5.43
CA ASN A 589 14.36 13.14 6.80
C ASN A 589 14.21 11.61 6.90
N ALA A 590 13.44 11.00 6.00
CA ALA A 590 13.21 9.56 5.97
C ALA A 590 14.44 8.81 5.44
N TYR A 591 14.99 9.23 4.28
CA TYR A 591 16.03 8.48 3.55
C TYR A 591 17.43 9.08 3.64
N PHE A 592 17.54 10.39 3.91
CA PHE A 592 18.80 11.12 3.75
C PHE A 592 19.24 11.84 5.03
N LYS A 593 19.16 11.13 6.17
CA LYS A 593 19.45 11.68 7.52
C LYS A 593 20.86 12.23 7.70
N ASN A 594 21.81 11.81 6.85
CA ASN A 594 23.22 12.18 6.96
C ASN A 594 23.60 13.42 6.11
N ILE A 595 22.67 13.98 5.32
CA ILE A 595 22.96 15.20 4.55
C ILE A 595 23.12 16.38 5.52
N LYS A 596 24.26 17.06 5.45
CA LYS A 596 24.59 18.26 6.24
C LYS A 596 24.36 19.58 5.51
N LEU A 597 24.00 19.52 4.22
CA LEU A 597 23.76 20.70 3.38
C LEU A 597 22.63 21.56 3.97
N LYS A 598 22.85 22.88 3.94
CA LYS A 598 22.04 23.88 4.64
C LYS A 598 20.84 24.35 3.82
N TYR A 599 20.96 24.34 2.50
CA TYR A 599 20.00 24.96 1.60
C TYR A 599 19.32 23.93 0.68
N ILE A 600 18.09 24.22 0.30
CA ILE A 600 17.30 23.46 -0.68
C ILE A 600 16.98 24.38 -1.85
N ASP A 601 17.29 23.96 -3.07
CA ASP A 601 16.98 24.69 -4.29
C ASP A 601 15.46 24.87 -4.45
N ARG A 602 15.04 26.07 -4.83
CA ARG A 602 13.62 26.43 -4.99
C ARG A 602 13.23 26.68 -6.43
N GLY A 603 14.12 26.42 -7.37
CA GLY A 603 13.83 26.55 -8.77
C GLY A 603 13.44 27.96 -9.20
N PHE A 604 14.05 29.01 -8.65
CA PHE A 604 13.84 30.40 -9.09
C PHE A 604 15.12 31.20 -9.23
N PHE A 605 15.04 32.29 -10.00
CA PHE A 605 16.13 33.25 -10.17
C PHE A 605 15.64 34.66 -9.90
N CYS A 606 16.49 35.48 -9.29
CA CYS A 606 16.27 36.92 -9.21
C CYS A 606 17.34 37.62 -10.04
N TYR A 607 16.95 38.65 -10.80
CA TYR A 607 17.85 39.39 -11.69
C TYR A 607 18.35 40.71 -11.11
N LYS A 608 17.80 41.13 -9.96
CA LYS A 608 18.17 42.36 -9.24
C LYS A 608 17.64 42.29 -7.80
N ASN A 609 18.19 43.12 -6.93
CA ASN A 609 17.80 43.27 -5.52
C ASN A 609 16.41 43.92 -5.29
N SER A 610 15.59 44.04 -6.33
CA SER A 610 14.24 44.63 -6.29
C SER A 610 13.23 43.71 -6.99
N ASP A 611 12.62 42.81 -6.20
CA ASP A 611 11.31 42.11 -6.33
C ASP A 611 10.93 41.35 -7.61
N ASN A 612 11.81 41.21 -8.60
CA ASN A 612 11.52 40.45 -9.82
C ASN A 612 12.26 39.10 -9.81
N CYS A 613 11.80 38.21 -8.93
CA CYS A 613 12.22 36.81 -8.90
C CYS A 613 11.21 35.93 -9.64
N PHE A 614 11.69 35.02 -10.49
CA PHE A 614 10.87 34.21 -11.39
C PHE A 614 11.19 32.72 -11.25
N LEU A 615 10.15 31.89 -11.28
CA LEU A 615 10.29 30.43 -11.29
C LEU A 615 10.92 29.92 -12.60
N ASN A 616 11.63 28.80 -12.51
CA ASN A 616 12.27 28.11 -13.64
C ASN A 616 11.26 27.64 -14.70
N THR A 617 10.00 27.45 -14.31
CA THR A 617 8.93 26.87 -15.13
C THR A 617 8.22 27.90 -16.01
N GLY A 618 8.56 29.20 -15.91
CA GLY A 618 8.05 30.25 -16.79
C GLY A 618 8.31 31.66 -16.25
N HIS A 619 8.62 32.60 -17.16
CA HIS A 619 8.99 33.99 -16.83
C HIS A 619 7.88 34.84 -16.21
N ASP A 620 6.66 34.33 -16.07
CA ASP A 620 5.49 35.13 -15.64
C ASP A 620 5.02 34.87 -14.20
N LEU A 621 5.56 33.85 -13.52
CA LEU A 621 5.18 33.52 -12.14
C LEU A 621 6.16 34.17 -11.15
N LYS A 622 5.70 35.27 -10.53
CA LYS A 622 6.42 35.94 -9.44
C LYS A 622 6.32 35.15 -8.15
N ILE A 623 7.39 35.21 -7.36
CA ILE A 623 7.41 34.67 -6.00
C ILE A 623 6.90 35.75 -5.05
N GLU A 624 5.86 35.42 -4.27
CA GLU A 624 5.25 36.32 -3.30
C GLU A 624 5.93 36.26 -1.91
N ASN A 625 6.83 35.28 -1.70
CA ASN A 625 7.57 35.15 -0.45
C ASN A 625 8.60 36.28 -0.27
N GLU A 626 8.82 36.69 0.97
CA GLU A 626 9.94 37.58 1.34
C GLU A 626 11.28 36.85 1.11
N ILE A 627 12.12 37.43 0.24
CA ILE A 627 13.41 36.85 -0.16
C ILE A 627 14.52 37.72 0.41
N GLU A 628 15.40 37.12 1.20
CA GLU A 628 16.61 37.78 1.72
C GLU A 628 17.78 37.55 0.75
N PHE A 629 18.37 38.63 0.23
CA PHE A 629 19.49 38.55 -0.70
C PHE A 629 20.80 38.41 0.08
N LEU A 630 21.45 37.25 -0.02
CA LEU A 630 22.76 36.99 0.59
C LEU A 630 23.92 37.28 -0.37
N THR A 631 23.62 37.77 -1.57
CA THR A 631 24.59 38.14 -2.59
C THR A 631 24.20 39.43 -3.29
N ASN A 632 25.21 40.12 -3.82
CA ASN A 632 25.05 41.25 -4.74
C ASN A 632 25.29 40.84 -6.21
N GLU A 633 25.58 39.56 -6.47
CA GLU A 633 25.81 39.01 -7.81
C GLU A 633 24.49 38.53 -8.42
N PHE A 634 24.13 39.07 -9.58
CA PHE A 634 22.89 38.74 -10.28
C PHE A 634 23.16 38.23 -11.71
N PRO A 635 22.37 37.27 -12.24
CA PRO A 635 21.24 36.61 -11.57
C PRO A 635 21.70 35.76 -10.38
N CYS A 636 20.91 35.73 -9.31
CA CYS A 636 21.15 34.90 -8.13
C CYS A 636 20.15 33.74 -8.07
N ARG A 637 20.53 32.67 -7.37
CA ARG A 637 19.74 31.45 -7.27
C ARG A 637 18.89 31.44 -6.00
N GLY A 638 17.60 31.17 -6.18
CA GLY A 638 16.64 31.03 -5.10
C GLY A 638 16.77 29.73 -4.34
N VAL A 639 16.98 29.82 -3.03
CA VAL A 639 17.09 28.67 -2.13
C VAL A 639 16.26 28.88 -0.86
N MET A 640 15.98 27.79 -0.16
CA MET A 640 15.32 27.77 1.13
C MET A 640 16.23 27.15 2.16
N ASN A 641 16.39 27.79 3.32
CA ASN A 641 17.13 27.20 4.43
C ASN A 641 16.30 26.07 5.05
N ARG A 642 16.93 24.90 5.22
CA ARG A 642 16.28 23.68 5.69
C ARG A 642 15.76 23.76 7.13
N GLU A 643 16.40 24.55 8.00
CA GLU A 643 16.07 24.62 9.42
C GLU A 643 14.92 25.60 9.70
N ASN A 644 14.96 26.77 9.07
CA ASN A 644 14.02 27.86 9.35
C ASN A 644 13.04 28.17 8.19
N PHE A 645 13.19 27.51 7.04
CA PHE A 645 12.35 27.68 5.84
C PHE A 645 12.31 29.10 5.28
N LYS A 646 13.26 29.97 5.67
CA LYS A 646 13.42 31.29 5.06
C LYS A 646 13.98 31.15 3.65
N PHE A 647 13.54 32.04 2.77
CA PHE A 647 13.94 32.11 1.38
C PHE A 647 15.11 33.06 1.23
N TYR A 648 16.13 32.61 0.52
CA TYR A 648 17.32 33.40 0.23
C TYR A 648 17.58 33.41 -1.27
N CYS A 649 18.26 34.45 -1.72
CA CYS A 649 18.93 34.44 -3.01
C CYS A 649 20.44 34.42 -2.77
N ILE A 650 21.12 33.39 -3.28
CA ILE A 650 22.57 33.19 -3.11
C ILE A 650 23.29 33.27 -4.45
N SER A 651 24.59 33.56 -4.41
CA SER A 651 25.39 33.59 -5.63
C SER A 651 25.45 32.19 -6.24
N PHE A 652 25.66 32.10 -7.56
CA PHE A 652 25.98 30.79 -8.14
C PHE A 652 27.29 30.23 -7.57
N GLY A 653 28.21 31.09 -7.09
CA GLY A 653 29.42 30.69 -6.36
C GLY A 653 29.14 29.74 -5.18
N ASP A 654 28.07 30.01 -4.44
CA ASP A 654 27.77 29.38 -3.13
C ASP A 654 26.85 28.15 -3.21
N LEU A 655 26.65 27.59 -4.41
CA LEU A 655 25.73 26.46 -4.63
C LEU A 655 26.25 25.11 -4.11
N ASP A 656 27.47 25.07 -3.60
CA ASP A 656 28.10 23.88 -3.01
C ASP A 656 27.36 23.34 -1.78
N ASP A 657 26.52 24.17 -1.14
CA ASP A 657 25.72 23.82 0.05
C ASP A 657 24.22 23.54 -0.24
N VAL A 658 23.85 23.24 -1.50
CA VAL A 658 22.46 23.16 -1.95
C VAL A 658 22.03 21.74 -2.34
N ILE A 659 20.90 21.30 -1.76
CA ILE A 659 20.17 20.09 -2.16
C ILE A 659 19.15 20.48 -3.23
N PHE A 660 19.00 19.70 -4.29
CA PHE A 660 17.88 19.90 -5.23
C PHE A 660 17.11 18.61 -5.46
N GLY A 661 15.84 18.76 -5.86
CA GLY A 661 14.97 17.65 -6.18
C GLY A 661 14.53 17.70 -7.62
N CYS A 662 14.64 16.59 -8.34
CA CYS A 662 13.94 16.41 -9.61
C CYS A 662 12.55 15.85 -9.31
N GLU A 663 11.52 16.56 -9.75
CA GLU A 663 10.13 16.17 -9.67
C GLU A 663 9.74 15.43 -10.95
N LYS A 664 9.05 14.30 -10.78
CA LYS A 664 8.22 13.70 -11.80
C LYS A 664 6.80 13.66 -11.25
N ASP A 665 5.86 14.19 -12.01
CA ASP A 665 4.46 13.89 -11.75
C ASP A 665 4.29 12.38 -11.82
N TYR A 666 3.61 11.82 -10.82
CA TYR A 666 3.29 10.40 -10.79
C TYR A 666 2.62 10.04 -12.12
N LEU A 667 3.19 9.07 -12.83
CA LEU A 667 2.66 8.52 -14.08
C LEU A 667 1.33 7.78 -13.83
N TYR A 668 0.28 8.51 -13.44
CA TYR A 668 -1.13 8.13 -13.54
C TYR A 668 -2.02 9.39 -13.57
N ILE A 669 -1.73 10.31 -14.47
CA ILE A 669 -2.84 10.74 -15.31
C ILE A 669 -3.12 9.53 -16.25
N LYS A 670 -3.92 8.55 -15.79
CA LYS A 670 -4.45 7.50 -16.68
C LYS A 670 -4.93 8.21 -17.95
N ASN A 671 -4.54 7.73 -19.14
CA ASN A 671 -5.24 8.11 -20.36
C ASN A 671 -6.74 7.98 -20.11
N CYS A 672 -7.54 8.87 -20.67
CA CYS A 672 -8.99 8.77 -20.61
C CYS A 672 -9.37 7.41 -21.20
N THR A 673 -9.60 6.42 -20.35
CA THR A 673 -9.28 5.00 -20.64
C THR A 673 -10.14 4.39 -21.74
N ASN A 674 -11.14 5.13 -22.24
CA ASN A 674 -12.04 4.75 -23.32
C ASN A 674 -12.06 5.74 -24.51
N HIS A 675 -11.28 6.84 -24.49
CA HIS A 675 -11.36 7.89 -25.52
C HIS A 675 -9.98 8.39 -25.94
N ILE A 676 -9.46 7.83 -27.05
CA ILE A 676 -8.10 8.05 -27.59
C ILE A 676 -7.74 9.53 -27.82
N GLN A 677 -8.74 10.39 -28.03
CA GLN A 677 -8.53 11.82 -28.32
C GLN A 677 -8.54 12.74 -27.08
N TYR A 678 -8.89 12.23 -25.90
CA TYR A 678 -8.94 13.03 -24.67
C TYR A 678 -7.62 12.94 -23.91
N LYS A 679 -7.12 14.11 -23.48
CA LYS A 679 -5.97 14.26 -22.59
C LYS A 679 -6.49 14.56 -21.19
N LYS A 680 -6.00 13.86 -20.18
CA LYS A 680 -6.37 14.13 -18.79
C LYS A 680 -5.43 15.18 -18.19
N TYR A 681 -5.96 16.07 -17.36
CA TYR A 681 -5.25 17.23 -16.81
C TYR A 681 -5.19 17.17 -15.26
N GLY A 682 -4.49 18.13 -14.65
CA GLY A 682 -4.17 18.14 -13.21
C GLY A 682 -5.36 18.28 -12.25
N ASP A 683 -6.54 18.65 -12.77
CA ASP A 683 -7.81 18.62 -12.02
C ASP A 683 -8.47 17.22 -12.00
N GLY A 684 -7.87 16.23 -12.67
CA GLY A 684 -8.39 14.87 -12.76
C GLY A 684 -9.44 14.66 -13.84
N ASN A 685 -9.87 15.71 -14.55
CA ASN A 685 -10.82 15.63 -15.65
C ASN A 685 -10.09 15.40 -16.99
N CYS A 686 -10.85 14.92 -17.98
CA CYS A 686 -10.40 14.60 -19.33
C CYS A 686 -10.88 15.67 -20.31
N TYR A 687 -9.99 16.27 -21.09
CA TYR A 687 -10.31 17.31 -22.05
C TYR A 687 -9.83 16.99 -23.46
N THR A 688 -10.58 17.41 -24.46
CA THR A 688 -10.15 17.39 -25.86
C THR A 688 -10.65 18.61 -26.61
N LEU A 689 -9.88 19.04 -27.62
CA LEU A 689 -10.34 19.97 -28.65
C LEU A 689 -10.83 19.13 -29.81
N LEU A 690 -12.14 19.08 -30.05
CA LEU A 690 -12.70 18.19 -31.09
C LEU A 690 -12.32 18.64 -32.50
N GLU A 691 -12.30 19.94 -32.74
CA GLU A 691 -12.08 20.52 -34.07
C GLU A 691 -11.40 21.89 -33.94
N ASN A 692 -10.57 22.24 -34.93
CA ASN A 692 -9.89 23.55 -34.96
C ASN A 692 -10.78 24.67 -35.53
N ILE A 693 -12.05 24.38 -35.82
CA ILE A 693 -13.05 25.32 -36.34
C ILE A 693 -14.08 25.69 -35.27
N SER A 694 -14.75 26.83 -35.46
CA SER A 694 -15.68 27.41 -34.49
C SER A 694 -17.14 27.05 -34.77
N PHE A 695 -17.88 26.65 -33.73
CA PHE A 695 -19.27 26.20 -33.80
C PHE A 695 -20.19 27.01 -32.88
N THR A 696 -21.50 26.93 -33.10
CA THR A 696 -22.49 27.48 -32.17
C THR A 696 -22.54 26.67 -30.88
N LYS A 697 -22.98 27.28 -29.77
CA LYS A 697 -23.08 26.60 -28.47
C LYS A 697 -23.89 25.30 -28.55
N LYS A 698 -25.05 25.33 -29.21
CA LYS A 698 -25.93 24.15 -29.34
C LYS A 698 -25.24 23.01 -30.11
N THR A 699 -24.52 23.35 -31.19
CA THR A 699 -23.72 22.38 -31.95
C THR A 699 -22.59 21.83 -31.08
N ALA A 700 -21.87 22.70 -30.36
CA ALA A 700 -20.78 22.31 -29.47
C ALA A 700 -21.23 21.32 -28.37
N GLU A 701 -22.39 21.57 -27.76
CA GLU A 701 -22.98 20.65 -26.76
C GLU A 701 -23.39 19.31 -27.35
N MET A 702 -23.85 19.28 -28.60
CA MET A 702 -24.19 18.04 -29.30
C MET A 702 -22.93 17.24 -29.61
N MET A 703 -21.89 17.92 -30.14
CA MET A 703 -20.59 17.30 -30.43
C MET A 703 -19.95 16.70 -29.17
N CYS A 704 -19.95 17.42 -28.04
CA CYS A 704 -19.42 16.86 -26.80
C CYS A 704 -20.22 15.66 -26.31
N ARG A 705 -21.56 15.69 -26.41
CA ARG A 705 -22.41 14.56 -26.02
C ARG A 705 -22.17 13.30 -26.87
N GLU A 706 -22.02 13.47 -28.18
CA GLU A 706 -21.66 12.37 -29.09
C GLU A 706 -20.29 11.76 -28.75
N HIS A 707 -19.38 12.57 -28.20
CA HIS A 707 -18.07 12.15 -27.69
C HIS A 707 -18.07 11.82 -26.20
N SER A 708 -19.22 11.43 -25.65
CA SER A 708 -19.41 10.99 -24.25
C SER A 708 -18.99 12.02 -23.18
N GLY A 709 -18.93 13.31 -23.54
CA GLY A 709 -18.51 14.40 -22.69
C GLY A 709 -19.55 15.53 -22.60
N THR A 710 -19.15 16.59 -21.93
CA THR A 710 -19.91 17.83 -21.78
C THR A 710 -19.03 19.02 -22.18
N LEU A 711 -19.60 20.21 -22.29
CA LEU A 711 -18.77 21.41 -22.35
C LEU A 711 -18.14 21.66 -20.97
N PRO A 712 -16.93 22.25 -20.88
CA PRO A 712 -16.22 22.42 -19.63
C PRO A 712 -17.00 23.16 -18.57
N MET A 713 -17.06 22.57 -17.38
CA MET A 713 -17.65 23.15 -16.17
C MET A 713 -16.55 23.42 -15.14
N ILE A 714 -16.76 24.45 -14.33
CA ILE A 714 -15.76 24.96 -13.38
C ILE A 714 -16.40 25.12 -12.01
N ASN A 715 -16.13 24.17 -11.13
CA ASN A 715 -16.68 24.10 -9.78
C ASN A 715 -15.66 24.50 -8.70
N TYR A 716 -14.36 24.51 -9.02
CA TYR A 716 -13.27 24.87 -8.10
C TYR A 716 -12.04 25.39 -8.85
N ASP A 717 -11.07 25.97 -8.11
CA ASP A 717 -9.95 26.72 -8.68
C ASP A 717 -9.04 25.89 -9.60
N PHE A 718 -8.84 24.60 -9.30
CA PHE A 718 -8.01 23.72 -10.14
C PHE A 718 -8.60 23.51 -11.54
N GLU A 719 -9.93 23.41 -11.68
CA GLU A 719 -10.58 23.33 -13.01
C GLU A 719 -10.35 24.61 -13.81
N ASN A 720 -10.40 25.77 -13.15
CA ASN A 720 -10.10 27.05 -13.80
C ASN A 720 -8.63 27.15 -14.24
N LEU A 721 -7.67 26.65 -13.43
CA LEU A 721 -6.25 26.59 -13.79
C LEU A 721 -6.01 25.73 -15.03
N VAL A 722 -6.68 24.58 -15.12
CA VAL A 722 -6.59 23.68 -16.29
C VAL A 722 -7.17 24.35 -17.55
N LEU A 723 -8.31 25.04 -17.45
CA LEU A 723 -8.88 25.73 -18.60
C LEU A 723 -8.03 26.93 -19.06
N ASN A 724 -7.31 27.59 -18.15
CA ASN A 724 -6.32 28.60 -18.52
C ASN A 724 -5.14 28.00 -19.28
N GLN A 725 -4.70 26.80 -18.88
CA GLN A 725 -3.68 26.06 -19.62
C GLN A 725 -4.20 25.69 -21.02
N LEU A 726 -5.40 25.13 -21.12
CA LEU A 726 -6.04 24.81 -22.40
C LEU A 726 -6.20 26.06 -23.30
N PHE A 727 -6.57 27.20 -22.73
CA PHE A 727 -6.63 28.45 -23.49
C PHE A 727 -5.27 28.86 -24.06
N ARG A 728 -4.17 28.70 -23.30
CA ARG A 728 -2.80 28.96 -23.78
C ARG A 728 -2.42 28.04 -24.93
N GLU A 729 -2.79 26.76 -24.85
CA GLU A 729 -2.51 25.77 -25.88
C GLU A 729 -3.34 26.01 -27.15
N ILE A 730 -4.62 26.38 -27.00
CA ILE A 730 -5.56 26.55 -28.10
C ILE A 730 -5.40 27.91 -28.79
N GLY A 731 -5.01 28.95 -28.03
CA GLY A 731 -4.81 30.32 -28.52
C GLY A 731 -6.08 31.05 -28.97
N SER A 732 -7.26 30.57 -28.61
CA SER A 732 -8.54 31.17 -29.04
C SER A 732 -9.71 30.87 -28.10
N PRO A 733 -10.76 31.72 -28.06
CA PRO A 733 -11.95 31.49 -27.26
C PRO A 733 -12.69 30.17 -27.56
N PHE A 734 -13.15 29.50 -26.51
CA PHE A 734 -13.93 28.26 -26.60
C PHE A 734 -15.13 28.27 -25.64
N TRP A 735 -16.16 27.48 -25.96
CA TRP A 735 -17.38 27.42 -25.17
C TRP A 735 -17.17 26.78 -23.79
N LEU A 736 -17.82 27.34 -22.76
CA LEU A 736 -17.97 26.75 -21.43
C LEU A 736 -19.38 26.18 -21.27
N GLY A 737 -19.60 25.33 -20.27
CA GLY A 737 -20.84 24.60 -20.05
C GLY A 737 -22.05 25.43 -19.65
N PHE A 738 -21.89 26.71 -19.26
CA PHE A 738 -23.00 27.48 -18.69
C PHE A 738 -23.81 28.29 -19.70
N SER A 739 -25.05 28.60 -19.30
CA SER A 739 -25.96 29.53 -19.97
C SER A 739 -26.69 30.38 -18.94
N CYS A 740 -26.99 31.62 -19.31
CA CYS A 740 -27.67 32.61 -18.47
C CYS A 740 -28.97 33.01 -19.17
N PRO A 741 -30.13 32.53 -18.68
CA PRO A 741 -31.43 32.85 -19.27
C PRO A 741 -31.76 34.34 -19.18
N THR A 742 -31.34 34.99 -18.08
CA THR A 742 -31.60 36.40 -17.82
C THR A 742 -30.30 37.18 -17.62
N LYS A 743 -30.39 38.51 -17.51
CA LYS A 743 -29.28 39.38 -17.10
C LYS A 743 -28.80 39.19 -15.66
N ASP A 744 -29.56 38.46 -14.83
CA ASP A 744 -29.15 38.16 -13.46
C ASP A 744 -28.16 36.98 -13.44
N PRO A 745 -26.89 37.20 -13.05
CA PRO A 745 -25.88 36.15 -13.01
C PRO A 745 -26.24 34.96 -12.10
N SER A 746 -27.09 35.18 -11.08
CA SER A 746 -27.56 34.10 -10.20
C SER A 746 -28.47 33.09 -10.89
N THR A 747 -29.04 33.46 -12.05
CA THR A 747 -29.89 32.58 -12.87
C THR A 747 -29.10 31.69 -13.82
N CYS A 748 -27.78 31.86 -13.91
CA CYS A 748 -26.92 31.06 -14.76
C CYS A 748 -26.82 29.61 -14.26
N LYS A 749 -26.88 28.67 -15.20
CA LYS A 749 -26.81 27.23 -14.93
C LYS A 749 -25.82 26.53 -15.83
N TRP A 750 -25.21 25.47 -15.33
CA TRP A 750 -24.43 24.54 -16.13
C TRP A 750 -25.32 23.74 -17.08
N SER A 751 -24.72 23.15 -18.12
CA SER A 751 -25.41 22.27 -19.08
C SER A 751 -26.00 21.02 -18.42
N THR A 752 -25.57 20.68 -17.20
CA THR A 752 -26.14 19.63 -16.34
C THR A 752 -27.36 20.10 -15.53
N ASN A 753 -27.82 21.35 -15.71
CA ASN A 753 -28.90 22.00 -14.98
C ASN A 753 -28.58 22.33 -13.50
N GLU A 754 -27.34 22.16 -13.07
CA GLU A 754 -26.85 22.60 -11.76
C GLU A 754 -26.69 24.13 -11.72
N MET A 755 -27.01 24.74 -10.56
CA MET A 755 -26.74 26.16 -10.34
C MET A 755 -25.24 26.43 -10.29
N LEU A 756 -24.82 27.54 -10.90
CA LEU A 756 -23.42 27.92 -10.94
C LEU A 756 -23.02 28.52 -9.57
N LYS A 757 -22.18 27.80 -8.82
CA LYS A 757 -21.80 28.15 -7.43
C LYS A 757 -20.40 28.76 -7.28
N TYR A 758 -19.66 28.93 -8.38
CA TYR A 758 -18.25 29.32 -8.34
C TYR A 758 -18.06 30.85 -8.36
N ALA A 759 -17.21 31.35 -7.46
CA ALA A 759 -17.11 32.75 -7.00
C ALA A 759 -16.64 33.81 -8.03
N ARG A 760 -16.55 33.47 -9.32
CA ARG A 760 -16.18 34.42 -10.40
C ARG A 760 -17.36 34.90 -11.25
N ILE A 761 -18.58 34.46 -10.94
CA ILE A 761 -19.80 34.89 -11.64
C ILE A 761 -20.05 36.39 -11.49
N ASP A 762 -19.79 36.96 -10.32
CA ASP A 762 -20.21 38.33 -10.00
C ASP A 762 -19.56 39.39 -10.93
N ASN A 763 -18.53 38.98 -11.68
CA ASN A 763 -17.81 39.81 -12.64
C ASN A 763 -18.24 39.59 -14.11
N LEU A 764 -19.24 38.73 -14.39
CA LEU A 764 -19.75 38.50 -15.74
C LEU A 764 -20.67 39.65 -16.19
N ASN A 765 -20.27 40.34 -17.26
CA ASN A 765 -21.04 41.44 -17.83
C ASN A 765 -22.20 40.94 -18.71
N LEU A 766 -23.36 40.66 -18.10
CA LEU A 766 -24.58 40.19 -18.79
C LEU A 766 -25.42 41.37 -19.33
N THR A 767 -25.11 41.81 -20.54
CA THR A 767 -25.82 42.96 -21.15
C THR A 767 -27.19 42.60 -21.75
N LYS A 768 -27.48 41.31 -21.98
CA LYS A 768 -28.67 40.78 -22.67
C LYS A 768 -29.13 39.46 -22.05
N ASP A 769 -30.37 39.08 -22.32
CA ASP A 769 -30.92 37.78 -21.94
C ASP A 769 -30.45 36.69 -22.92
N ASN A 770 -30.56 35.42 -22.49
CA ASN A 770 -30.20 34.23 -23.27
C ASN A 770 -28.75 34.23 -23.80
N LEU A 771 -27.80 34.50 -22.89
CA LEU A 771 -26.37 34.43 -23.19
C LEU A 771 -25.78 33.08 -22.81
N CYS A 772 -24.70 32.72 -23.48
CA CYS A 772 -23.95 31.49 -23.29
C CYS A 772 -22.51 31.80 -22.90
N GLY A 773 -21.98 31.02 -21.95
CA GLY A 773 -20.68 31.23 -21.35
C GLY A 773 -19.53 30.72 -22.19
N TYR A 774 -18.43 31.46 -22.24
CA TYR A 774 -17.21 31.06 -22.94
C TYR A 774 -15.96 31.55 -22.23
N MET A 775 -14.82 30.94 -22.54
CA MET A 775 -13.51 31.40 -22.09
C MET A 775 -13.04 32.54 -23.01
N GLU A 776 -12.96 33.76 -22.51
CA GLU A 776 -12.60 34.93 -23.32
C GLU A 776 -11.08 35.09 -23.44
N ASN A 777 -10.39 35.04 -22.31
CA ASN A 777 -8.93 35.00 -22.22
C ASN A 777 -8.51 34.30 -20.92
N GLN A 778 -7.21 34.27 -20.62
CA GLN A 778 -6.72 33.67 -19.38
C GLN A 778 -7.39 34.33 -18.17
N ASN A 779 -8.01 33.52 -17.31
CA ASN A 779 -8.73 33.93 -16.10
C ASN A 779 -10.04 34.71 -16.27
N ILE A 780 -10.46 35.04 -17.51
CA ILE A 780 -11.68 35.82 -17.76
C ILE A 780 -12.70 34.98 -18.53
N TRP A 781 -13.91 34.92 -17.99
CA TRP A 781 -15.06 34.29 -18.63
C TRP A 781 -15.94 35.38 -19.24
N GLY A 782 -16.38 35.16 -20.47
CA GLY A 782 -17.32 36.03 -21.16
C GLY A 782 -18.69 35.38 -21.31
N ALA A 783 -19.67 36.20 -21.66
CA ALA A 783 -21.00 35.75 -22.08
C ALA A 783 -21.34 36.36 -23.45
N ASP A 784 -21.87 35.56 -24.36
CA ASP A 784 -22.18 35.99 -25.74
C ASP A 784 -23.47 35.31 -26.24
N LYS A 785 -24.05 35.78 -27.35
CA LYS A 785 -25.21 35.12 -27.94
C LYS A 785 -24.85 33.68 -28.29
N CYS A 786 -25.71 32.74 -27.95
CA CYS A 786 -25.47 31.30 -28.15
C CYS A 786 -25.32 30.88 -29.62
N ASN A 787 -25.71 31.75 -30.57
CA ASN A 787 -25.55 31.56 -32.01
C ASN A 787 -24.22 32.08 -32.58
N THR A 788 -23.37 32.73 -31.76
CA THR A 788 -21.99 33.04 -32.16
C THR A 788 -21.17 31.76 -32.32
N ARG A 789 -20.00 31.84 -32.95
CA ARG A 789 -19.15 30.67 -33.21
C ARG A 789 -17.86 30.76 -32.39
N LYS A 790 -17.57 29.73 -31.60
CA LYS A 790 -16.33 29.58 -30.81
C LYS A 790 -15.82 28.14 -30.87
N LYS A 791 -14.57 27.89 -30.51
CA LYS A 791 -14.02 26.52 -30.53
C LYS A 791 -14.70 25.63 -29.50
N VAL A 792 -14.57 24.31 -29.71
CA VAL A 792 -15.26 23.29 -28.91
C VAL A 792 -14.23 22.46 -28.15
N VAL A 793 -14.14 22.73 -26.85
CA VAL A 793 -13.46 21.86 -25.91
C VAL A 793 -14.52 20.99 -25.26
N CYS A 794 -14.26 19.69 -25.12
CA CYS A 794 -15.13 18.78 -24.39
C CYS A 794 -14.44 18.28 -23.13
N GLN A 795 -15.22 18.08 -22.07
CA GLN A 795 -14.80 17.62 -20.76
C GLN A 795 -15.55 16.34 -20.39
N ILE A 796 -14.81 15.31 -19.98
CA ILE A 796 -15.32 14.13 -19.30
C ILE A 796 -14.88 14.24 -17.85
N ARG A 797 -15.85 14.23 -16.93
CA ARG A 797 -15.56 14.29 -15.49
C ARG A 797 -15.28 12.89 -14.97
N ASN A 798 -14.21 12.72 -14.21
CA ASN A 798 -14.05 11.54 -13.34
C ASN A 798 -14.81 11.85 -12.05
N ILE A 799 -15.93 11.16 -11.83
CA ILE A 799 -16.62 11.14 -10.54
C ILE A 799 -15.98 10.06 -9.67
#